data_AF-A0A2P2IAE7-F1
#
_entry.id   AF-A0A2P2IAE7-F1
#
_cell.length_a   1.000
_cell.length_b   1.000
_cell.length_c   1.000
_cell.angle_alpha   90.00
_cell.angle_beta   90.00
_cell.angle_gamma   90.00
#
_symmetry.space_group_name_H-M   'P 1'
#
loop_
_entity.id
_entity.type
_entity.pdbx_description
1 polymer ?
#
loop_
_entity_poly.entity_id
_entity_poly.type
_entity_poly.pdbx_seq_one_letter_code
_entity_poly.pdbx_strand_id
1 'polypeptide(L)'
;CFINPNGDYSAVAVNDSDVFICTKQSARNMSYQDLSRERGKVAELKTLKGWDILGRKLKAPNSVYDHIFTLPMLTINMSKATGVVTSVPSDAPDDYIALNDLKADEAMRKKYYITPEMVDYEVVPIIYIDEEFGNKAAVVACEKYGVKNQYDEKNLKLAKDEVYTKGFYSGKMDIGSFKGTPVKDAKNLIRDQLIADNLACTYWEPKDPVVSRSGDQCVVADVDQWYLKYGTSPWKDQVMDHALNSMEMYNSVTKKKFVEAINWLKQWACSRQFGLGTRLPFAREWVIESLSDSTIYMAYYTIAHILQQGVLDGSGTPSGIDPNDLTDEFFNAIFFGSEIPQNCKIPKETIDTMRREFNFWYPMDLRVSGKDLIGNHLTMSLYNHAAIWPNDSSKWPRSMFTNGHAVINSEKMSKSTGNFMTLIESIEQFSADATRLALADAGDGMEDANFSAETCNAAVLRLTKEKLWIEANYNSSDVGRSGPIEKFVDKVFENDINRAIHQSNEAFAKMQFRVALNQGFYSLSTARNHYVTGCADMGPHKDLLVRFSEVLLLILSPFCPHWCEHMWEQIGKEGLIVNALWPKSDPEDRILTRKAMYIQENSHRLRVAKRRCQNPKKKKGKKQKQPMKVPNAVYLYVSEEYPDLQKEVLSILTEVFGSSAADLSVEEMKEKESEAVRIYKSRPHLQSKKTLTDVMMFSSYILNEFKTQGSDAFALRMPFDERILIRENLDLITWELALDDVQIFSTADKDVPGPPDKLEKAFPGKFEIFFYHKEE
;
A
#
# COMPACT_ATOMS: atom_id res chain seq x y z
N CYS A 1 7.18 36.96 28.59
CA CYS A 1 6.51 35.66 28.82
C CYS A 1 5.06 35.81 28.43
N PHE A 2 4.47 34.88 27.68
CA PHE A 2 3.08 34.98 27.26
C PHE A 2 2.16 34.05 28.07
N ILE A 3 0.98 34.59 28.41
CA ILE A 3 -0.09 33.96 29.19
C ILE A 3 -1.41 34.18 28.46
N ASN A 4 -2.27 33.17 28.38
CA ASN A 4 -3.62 33.37 27.87
C ASN A 4 -4.49 34.00 28.96
N PRO A 5 -5.00 35.24 28.81
CA PRO A 5 -5.76 35.91 29.86
C PRO A 5 -6.97 35.10 30.33
N ASN A 6 -7.62 34.39 29.40
CA ASN A 6 -8.82 33.60 29.66
C ASN A 6 -8.50 32.15 30.09
N GLY A 7 -7.23 31.76 30.05
CA GLY A 7 -6.78 30.42 30.40
C GLY A 7 -6.96 30.12 31.90
N ASP A 8 -7.23 28.85 32.19
CA ASP A 8 -7.26 28.31 33.54
C ASP A 8 -5.87 27.78 33.93
N TYR A 9 -5.34 28.31 35.02
CA TYR A 9 -4.04 27.96 35.58
C TYR A 9 -4.19 27.50 37.03
N SER A 10 -3.18 26.81 37.51
CA SER A 10 -3.07 26.31 38.87
C SER A 10 -1.69 26.61 39.42
N ALA A 11 -1.65 27.17 40.63
CA ALA A 11 -0.45 27.22 41.45
C ALA A 11 -0.33 25.89 42.20
N VAL A 12 0.70 25.11 41.91
CA VAL A 12 0.90 23.77 42.44
C VAL A 12 2.22 23.68 43.18
N ALA A 13 2.21 23.18 44.41
CA ALA A 13 3.42 22.94 45.17
C ALA A 13 4.10 21.68 44.63
N VAL A 14 5.30 21.84 44.05
CA VAL A 14 6.05 20.71 43.49
C VAL A 14 6.97 20.08 44.54
N ASN A 15 7.48 20.87 45.47
CA ASN A 15 8.25 20.43 46.64
C ASN A 15 7.93 21.37 47.83
N ASP A 16 8.75 21.37 48.87
CA ASP A 16 8.53 22.18 50.07
C ASP A 16 8.83 23.68 49.86
N SER A 17 9.66 24.04 48.89
CA SER A 17 10.07 25.43 48.61
C SER A 17 9.41 26.04 47.38
N ASP A 18 9.03 25.22 46.39
CA ASP A 18 8.74 25.69 45.05
C ASP A 18 7.27 25.48 44.66
N VAL A 19 6.74 26.49 43.96
CA VAL A 19 5.38 26.51 43.42
C VAL A 19 5.45 26.76 41.92
N PHE A 20 4.90 25.84 41.14
CA PHE A 20 4.77 26.00 39.69
C PHE A 20 3.42 26.60 39.34
N ILE A 21 3.40 27.44 38.31
CA ILE A 21 2.17 28.00 37.74
C ILE A 21 2.01 27.43 36.34
N CYS A 22 1.02 26.57 36.14
CA CYS A 22 0.81 25.85 34.89
C CYS A 22 -0.66 25.42 34.74
N THR A 23 -1.03 24.75 33.65
CA THR A 23 -2.39 24.20 33.52
C THR A 23 -2.58 22.95 34.38
N LYS A 24 -3.83 22.66 34.78
CA LYS A 24 -4.18 21.43 35.51
C LYS A 24 -3.71 20.15 34.80
N GLN A 25 -3.82 20.12 33.47
CA GLN A 25 -3.38 18.99 32.66
C GLN A 25 -1.86 18.80 32.75
N SER A 26 -1.09 19.89 32.64
CA SER A 26 0.37 19.82 32.76
C SER A 26 0.83 19.46 34.16
N ALA A 27 0.17 19.99 35.21
CA ALA A 27 0.42 19.60 36.59
C ALA A 27 0.14 18.10 36.84
N ARG A 28 -0.93 17.56 36.23
CA ARG A 28 -1.20 16.12 36.25
C ARG A 28 -0.09 15.33 35.57
N ASN A 29 0.39 15.74 34.39
CA ASN A 29 1.52 15.07 33.73
C ASN A 29 2.78 15.09 34.61
N MET A 30 3.12 16.26 35.14
CA MET A 30 4.28 16.47 36.03
C MET A 30 4.24 15.59 37.27
N SER A 31 3.04 15.36 37.84
CA SER A 31 2.93 14.52 39.04
C SER A 31 3.29 13.05 38.81
N TYR A 32 3.35 12.59 37.56
CA TYR A 32 3.83 11.25 37.22
C TYR A 32 5.29 11.21 36.76
N GLN A 33 6.01 12.33 36.79
CA GLN A 33 7.38 12.51 36.27
C GLN A 33 8.32 13.10 37.34
N ASP A 34 8.10 12.74 38.61
CA ASP A 34 8.89 13.21 39.76
C ASP A 34 8.96 14.74 39.93
N LEU A 35 7.94 15.44 39.41
CA LEU A 35 7.74 16.89 39.57
C LEU A 35 6.55 17.19 40.48
N SER A 36 6.36 16.39 41.54
CA SER A 36 5.38 16.62 42.61
C SER A 36 5.84 16.00 43.93
N ARG A 37 5.29 16.49 45.06
CA ARG A 37 5.58 15.96 46.41
C ARG A 37 5.23 14.48 46.56
N GLU A 38 4.12 14.08 45.96
CA GLU A 38 3.65 12.70 45.94
C GLU A 38 3.26 12.35 44.50
N ARG A 39 3.74 11.19 44.05
CA ARG A 39 3.49 10.70 42.71
C ARG A 39 2.00 10.58 42.42
N GLY A 40 1.58 11.06 41.25
CA GLY A 40 0.19 11.04 40.77
C GLY A 40 -0.74 12.02 41.48
N LYS A 41 -0.29 12.72 42.53
CA LYS A 41 -1.09 13.72 43.26
C LYS A 41 -0.62 15.13 42.96
N VAL A 42 -1.58 15.98 42.60
CA VAL A 42 -1.35 17.41 42.37
C VAL A 42 -1.67 18.16 43.66
N ALA A 43 -0.65 18.74 44.29
CA ALA A 43 -0.80 19.61 45.46
C ALA A 43 -1.21 21.03 45.03
N GLU A 44 -2.46 21.18 44.57
CA GLU A 44 -3.01 22.47 44.15
C GLU A 44 -3.18 23.41 45.35
N LEU A 45 -2.48 24.54 45.33
CA LEU A 45 -2.58 25.59 46.34
C LEU A 45 -3.69 26.58 46.00
N LYS A 46 -3.81 26.92 44.72
CA LYS A 46 -4.77 27.93 44.24
C LYS A 46 -5.04 27.79 42.75
N THR A 47 -6.30 27.94 42.36
CA THR A 47 -6.69 28.15 40.96
C THR A 47 -6.58 29.63 40.60
N LEU A 48 -6.07 29.89 39.40
CA LEU A 48 -5.80 31.22 38.87
C LEU A 48 -6.39 31.33 37.48
N LYS A 49 -6.92 32.50 37.13
CA LYS A 49 -7.10 32.86 35.73
C LYS A 49 -5.82 33.48 35.20
N GLY A 50 -5.59 33.39 33.89
CA GLY A 50 -4.44 34.06 33.26
C GLY A 50 -4.38 35.55 33.61
N TRP A 51 -5.56 36.16 33.71
CA TRP A 51 -5.79 37.50 34.26
C TRP A 51 -5.08 37.81 35.58
N ASP A 52 -5.01 36.87 36.52
CA ASP A 52 -4.37 37.08 37.84
C ASP A 52 -2.83 37.17 37.73
N ILE A 53 -2.29 36.66 36.62
CA ILE A 53 -0.86 36.43 36.37
C ILE A 53 -0.26 37.53 35.49
N LEU A 54 -1.05 38.33 34.79
CA LEU A 54 -0.56 39.38 33.89
C LEU A 54 0.16 40.52 34.62
N GLY A 55 1.13 41.15 33.96
CA GLY A 55 1.90 42.30 34.47
C GLY A 55 2.90 41.97 35.60
N ARG A 56 3.14 40.69 35.89
CA ARG A 56 4.08 40.25 36.93
C ARG A 56 5.52 40.26 36.40
N LYS A 57 6.45 40.73 37.23
CA LYS A 57 7.89 40.66 36.96
C LYS A 57 8.39 39.23 37.14
N LEU A 58 9.19 38.76 36.19
CA LEU A 58 9.84 37.45 36.21
C LEU A 58 11.33 37.61 35.97
N LYS A 59 12.12 36.78 36.65
CA LYS A 59 13.52 36.56 36.31
C LYS A 59 13.60 35.33 35.40
N ALA A 60 14.11 35.52 34.18
CA ALA A 60 14.17 34.45 33.18
C ALA A 60 15.62 33.95 33.00
N PRO A 61 15.86 32.63 33.00
CA PRO A 61 17.18 32.07 32.71
C PRO A 61 17.72 32.58 31.36
N ASN A 62 19.02 32.90 31.33
CA ASN A 62 19.75 33.34 30.14
C ASN A 62 19.19 34.59 29.42
N SER A 63 18.25 35.32 30.03
CA SER A 63 17.77 36.58 29.46
C SER A 63 18.84 37.67 29.60
N VAL A 64 18.96 38.52 28.58
CA VAL A 64 19.78 39.75 28.66
C VAL A 64 19.10 40.85 29.48
N TYR A 65 17.80 40.72 29.73
CA TYR A 65 17.02 41.64 30.56
C TYR A 65 17.03 41.15 32.01
N ASP A 66 17.29 42.07 32.95
CA ASP A 66 17.29 41.77 34.39
C ASP A 66 15.95 41.16 34.86
N HIS A 67 14.84 41.69 34.33
CA HIS A 67 13.51 41.13 34.51
C HIS A 67 12.67 41.30 33.25
N ILE A 68 11.70 40.39 33.08
CA ILE A 68 10.68 40.43 32.02
C ILE A 68 9.28 40.48 32.64
N PHE A 69 8.25 40.75 31.82
CA PHE A 69 6.85 40.69 32.26
C PHE A 69 6.07 39.52 31.67
N THR A 70 4.97 39.16 32.36
CA THR A 70 3.88 38.35 31.81
C THR A 70 2.93 39.20 30.98
N LEU A 71 2.79 38.83 29.71
CA LEU A 71 2.05 39.56 28.68
C LEU A 71 0.91 38.69 28.13
N PRO A 72 -0.20 39.29 27.67
CA PRO A 72 -1.33 38.54 27.15
C PRO A 72 -1.08 38.03 25.73
N MET A 73 -1.40 36.76 25.46
CA MET A 73 -1.46 36.18 24.11
C MET A 73 -2.66 35.24 24.02
N LEU A 74 -3.58 35.53 23.11
CA LEU A 74 -4.89 34.88 23.08
C LEU A 74 -4.91 33.53 22.33
N THR A 75 -3.89 33.29 21.51
CA THR A 75 -3.77 32.12 20.63
C THR A 75 -3.04 30.94 21.27
N ILE A 76 -2.66 31.05 22.56
CA ILE A 76 -2.03 29.94 23.29
C ILE A 76 -3.02 28.79 23.45
N ASN A 77 -2.63 27.61 22.99
CA ASN A 77 -3.37 26.38 23.20
C ASN A 77 -3.19 25.88 24.65
N MET A 78 -4.28 25.92 25.43
CA MET A 78 -4.27 25.53 26.84
C MET A 78 -4.23 24.02 27.08
N SER A 79 -4.38 23.17 26.05
CA SER A 79 -4.32 21.71 26.17
C SER A 79 -2.94 21.11 25.86
N LYS A 80 -1.97 21.95 25.50
CA LYS A 80 -0.62 21.55 25.11
C LYS A 80 0.43 22.21 26.00
N ALA A 81 1.46 21.44 26.37
CA ALA A 81 2.50 21.85 27.28
C ALA A 81 1.93 22.46 28.58
N THR A 82 2.55 23.52 29.11
CA THR A 82 2.22 24.12 30.40
C THR A 82 1.19 25.25 30.34
N GLY A 83 0.76 25.63 29.12
CA GLY A 83 -0.04 26.85 28.89
C GLY A 83 0.70 28.16 29.15
N VAL A 84 2.00 28.12 29.42
CA VAL A 84 2.89 29.27 29.62
C VAL A 84 3.95 29.24 28.53
N VAL A 85 4.09 30.32 27.76
CA VAL A 85 4.95 30.34 26.56
C VAL A 85 6.07 31.38 26.74
N THR A 86 7.31 30.98 26.46
CA THR A 86 8.45 31.90 26.44
C THR A 86 8.37 32.80 25.20
N SER A 87 8.76 34.07 25.32
CA SER A 87 8.74 35.02 24.21
C SER A 87 10.16 35.24 23.70
N VAL A 88 10.44 34.79 22.48
CA VAL A 88 11.72 34.89 21.78
C VAL A 88 11.49 35.55 20.40
N PRO A 89 11.19 36.85 20.37
CA PRO A 89 10.71 37.55 19.17
C PRO A 89 11.74 37.67 18.04
N SER A 90 13.00 37.27 18.24
CA SER A 90 14.00 37.19 17.18
C SER A 90 13.82 35.99 16.26
N ASP A 91 13.32 34.88 16.80
CA ASP A 91 13.36 33.56 16.13
C ASP A 91 11.99 32.85 16.16
N ALA A 92 11.01 33.38 16.88
CA ALA A 92 9.63 32.91 16.86
C ALA A 92 8.68 33.98 16.26
N PRO A 93 8.12 33.74 15.05
CA PRO A 93 7.17 34.66 14.40
C PRO A 93 5.95 35.02 15.25
N ASP A 94 5.37 34.03 15.93
CA ASP A 94 4.23 34.22 16.85
C ASP A 94 4.56 35.23 17.95
N ASP A 95 5.79 35.17 18.49
CA ASP A 95 6.22 36.00 19.59
C ASP A 95 6.50 37.43 19.16
N TYR A 96 7.12 37.59 17.99
CA TYR A 96 7.38 38.89 17.38
C TYR A 96 6.09 39.65 17.12
N ILE A 97 5.12 39.00 16.47
CA ILE A 97 3.86 39.68 16.13
C ILE A 97 3.04 39.97 17.37
N ALA A 98 2.97 39.07 18.36
CA ALA A 98 2.22 39.30 19.59
C ALA A 98 2.80 40.46 20.41
N LEU A 99 4.14 40.58 20.46
CA LEU A 99 4.79 41.71 21.11
C LEU A 99 4.52 43.02 20.36
N ASN A 100 4.60 43.01 19.02
CA ASN A 100 4.33 44.20 18.21
C ASN A 100 2.87 44.65 18.26
N ASP A 101 1.91 43.73 18.23
CA ASP A 101 0.49 44.01 18.45
C ASP A 101 0.32 44.74 19.79
N LEU A 102 0.96 44.25 20.85
CA LEU A 102 0.91 44.88 22.17
C LEU A 102 1.63 46.22 22.23
N LYS A 103 2.62 46.49 21.39
CA LYS A 103 3.26 47.82 21.27
C LYS A 103 2.40 48.80 20.47
N ALA A 104 1.72 48.34 19.43
CA ALA A 104 0.90 49.17 18.57
C ALA A 104 -0.48 49.50 19.20
N ASP A 105 -1.13 48.52 19.83
CA ASP A 105 -2.52 48.61 20.29
C ASP A 105 -2.62 49.07 21.76
N GLU A 106 -2.85 50.38 21.96
CA GLU A 106 -3.08 50.96 23.28
C GLU A 106 -4.37 50.45 23.94
N ALA A 107 -5.41 50.14 23.17
CA ALA A 107 -6.66 49.63 23.70
C ALA A 107 -6.49 48.21 24.25
N MET A 108 -5.71 47.36 23.57
CA MET A 108 -5.34 46.03 24.06
C MET A 108 -4.52 46.11 25.35
N ARG A 109 -3.55 47.03 25.42
CA ARG A 109 -2.78 47.27 26.65
C ARG A 109 -3.66 47.71 27.81
N LYS A 110 -4.53 48.71 27.61
CA LYS A 110 -5.49 49.18 28.62
C LYS A 110 -6.44 48.08 29.07
N LYS A 111 -6.95 47.28 28.11
CA LYS A 111 -7.85 46.16 28.39
C LYS A 111 -7.24 45.15 29.35
N TYR A 112 -5.93 44.89 29.27
CA TYR A 112 -5.24 43.90 30.10
C TYR A 112 -4.33 44.52 31.18
N TYR A 113 -4.50 45.82 31.47
CA TYR A 113 -3.73 46.58 32.46
C TYR A 113 -2.19 46.49 32.27
N ILE A 114 -1.74 46.43 31.02
CA ILE A 114 -0.32 46.41 30.65
C ILE A 114 0.16 47.85 30.44
N THR A 115 1.20 48.27 31.15
CA THR A 115 1.80 49.61 30.96
C THR A 115 2.73 49.62 29.75
N PRO A 116 3.01 50.79 29.13
CA PRO A 116 3.96 50.89 28.01
C PRO A 116 5.35 50.33 28.35
N GLU A 117 5.83 50.57 29.58
CA GLU A 117 7.10 50.05 30.10
C GLU A 117 7.17 48.51 30.10
N MET A 118 6.02 47.82 30.23
CA MET A 118 5.97 46.36 30.26
C MET A 118 6.15 45.72 28.89
N VAL A 119 6.07 46.49 27.81
CA VAL A 119 6.23 46.01 26.43
C VAL A 119 7.43 46.64 25.72
N ASP A 120 8.17 47.51 26.42
CA ASP A 120 9.31 48.24 25.89
C ASP A 120 10.58 47.38 25.85
N TYR A 121 10.54 46.36 24.98
CA TYR A 121 11.65 45.43 24.76
C TYR A 121 12.14 45.49 23.33
N GLU A 122 13.44 45.62 23.13
CA GLU A 122 14.05 45.42 21.81
C GLU A 122 14.16 43.94 21.47
N VAL A 123 14.08 43.63 20.17
CA VAL A 123 14.31 42.27 19.67
C VAL A 123 15.80 41.95 19.76
N VAL A 124 16.15 41.00 20.61
CA VAL A 124 17.52 40.57 20.91
C VAL A 124 17.96 39.53 19.88
N PRO A 125 19.04 39.73 19.11
CA PRO A 125 19.55 38.73 18.19
C PRO A 125 20.10 37.49 18.90
N ILE A 126 19.65 36.29 18.53
CA ILE A 126 20.06 35.03 19.19
C ILE A 126 20.63 34.01 18.20
N ILE A 127 19.98 33.80 17.06
CA ILE A 127 20.43 32.84 16.03
C ILE A 127 20.64 33.56 14.71
N TYR A 128 21.79 33.36 14.07
CA TYR A 128 22.04 33.76 12.69
C TYR A 128 21.74 32.60 11.74
N ILE A 129 20.83 32.78 10.77
CA ILE A 129 20.31 31.69 9.92
C ILE A 129 20.95 31.61 8.53
N ASP A 130 21.19 32.73 7.86
CA ASP A 130 21.91 32.89 6.58
C ASP A 130 21.89 34.40 6.22
N GLU A 131 22.37 34.77 5.03
CA GLU A 131 22.32 36.16 4.56
C GLU A 131 20.89 36.67 4.31
N GLU A 132 19.93 35.78 4.04
CA GLU A 132 18.53 36.15 3.77
C GLU A 132 17.80 36.51 5.07
N PHE A 133 17.97 35.70 6.12
CA PHE A 133 17.25 35.86 7.39
C PHE A 133 18.03 36.63 8.47
N GLY A 134 19.36 36.69 8.35
CA GLY A 134 20.23 37.36 9.32
C GLY A 134 20.07 36.78 10.73
N ASN A 135 20.13 37.66 11.74
CA ASN A 135 20.06 37.32 13.17
C ASN A 135 18.74 37.70 13.87
N LYS A 136 17.71 38.08 13.08
CA LYS A 136 16.34 38.38 13.53
C LYS A 136 15.34 37.73 12.58
N ALA A 137 15.49 36.41 12.41
CA ALA A 137 14.78 35.64 11.39
C ALA A 137 13.25 35.77 11.45
N ALA A 138 12.66 35.82 12.64
CA ALA A 138 11.22 35.99 12.81
C ALA A 138 10.71 37.34 12.28
N VAL A 139 11.50 38.41 12.42
CA VAL A 139 11.16 39.74 11.89
C VAL A 139 11.11 39.70 10.37
N VAL A 140 12.18 39.18 9.76
CA VAL A 140 12.29 39.04 8.30
C VAL A 140 11.17 38.14 7.76
N ALA A 141 10.88 37.02 8.42
CA ALA A 141 9.82 36.11 8.02
C ALA A 141 8.43 36.76 8.09
N CYS A 142 8.12 37.48 9.17
CA CYS A 142 6.84 38.17 9.30
C CYS A 142 6.65 39.24 8.23
N GLU A 143 7.72 39.98 7.88
CA GLU A 143 7.70 40.95 6.78
C GLU A 143 7.54 40.26 5.41
N LYS A 144 8.32 39.21 5.15
CA LYS A 144 8.29 38.40 3.92
C LYS A 144 6.91 37.83 3.63
N TYR A 145 6.24 37.29 4.65
CA TYR A 145 4.91 36.69 4.51
C TYR A 145 3.75 37.68 4.77
N GLY A 146 4.05 38.94 5.08
CA GLY A 146 3.05 39.98 5.28
C GLY A 146 2.11 39.70 6.47
N VAL A 147 2.64 39.15 7.56
CA VAL A 147 1.87 38.81 8.76
C VAL A 147 1.30 40.09 9.38
N LYS A 148 -0.03 40.14 9.54
CA LYS A 148 -0.72 41.36 9.97
C LYS A 148 -0.86 41.53 11.48
N ASN A 149 -1.17 40.45 12.18
CA ASN A 149 -1.39 40.40 13.62
C ASN A 149 -1.34 38.94 14.09
N GLN A 150 -1.41 38.71 15.40
CA GLN A 150 -1.32 37.38 16.00
C GLN A 150 -2.44 36.39 15.61
N TYR A 151 -3.50 36.84 14.93
CA TYR A 151 -4.61 35.98 14.48
C TYR A 151 -4.46 35.52 13.01
N ASP A 152 -3.40 35.93 12.32
CA ASP A 152 -3.12 35.53 10.93
C ASP A 152 -2.47 34.13 10.88
N GLU A 153 -3.24 33.11 11.28
CA GLU A 153 -2.76 31.73 11.44
C GLU A 153 -2.06 31.17 10.20
N LYS A 154 -2.56 31.50 9.01
CA LYS A 154 -2.04 30.97 7.75
C LYS A 154 -0.62 31.49 7.48
N ASN A 155 -0.42 32.81 7.56
CA ASN A 155 0.88 33.41 7.27
C ASN A 155 1.88 33.16 8.41
N LEU A 156 1.41 33.13 9.66
CA LEU A 156 2.24 32.75 10.80
C LEU A 156 2.77 31.34 10.70
N LYS A 157 1.93 30.38 10.27
CA LYS A 157 2.37 29.01 10.06
C LYS A 157 3.48 28.90 9.00
N LEU A 158 3.33 29.59 7.87
CA LEU A 158 4.35 29.62 6.82
C LEU A 158 5.67 30.21 7.33
N ALA A 159 5.60 31.36 8.01
CA ALA A 159 6.77 32.00 8.61
C ALA A 159 7.46 31.08 9.64
N LYS A 160 6.67 30.40 10.48
CA LYS A 160 7.18 29.48 11.51
C LYS A 160 7.87 28.27 10.91
N ASP A 161 7.23 27.61 9.96
CA ASP A 161 7.78 26.41 9.33
C ASP A 161 9.12 26.71 8.63
N GLU A 162 9.25 27.87 7.97
CA GLU A 162 10.50 28.29 7.33
C GLU A 162 11.60 28.62 8.36
N VAL A 163 11.31 29.47 9.36
CA VAL A 163 12.29 29.90 10.36
C VAL A 163 12.79 28.72 11.20
N TYR A 164 11.90 27.83 11.65
CA TYR A 164 12.29 26.68 12.48
C TYR A 164 13.11 25.67 11.70
N THR A 165 12.75 25.41 10.43
CA THR A 165 13.49 24.46 9.59
C THR A 165 14.88 24.99 9.29
N LYS A 166 14.99 26.22 8.78
CA LYS A 166 16.30 26.82 8.50
C LYS A 166 17.11 27.00 9.79
N GLY A 167 16.50 27.48 10.86
CA GLY A 167 17.18 27.68 12.15
C GLY A 167 17.77 26.40 12.72
N PHE A 168 17.13 25.24 12.51
CA PHE A 168 17.68 23.97 12.95
C PHE A 168 18.87 23.49 12.10
N TYR A 169 18.79 23.61 10.77
CA TYR A 169 19.80 23.05 9.87
C TYR A 169 20.97 23.99 9.53
N SER A 170 20.70 25.28 9.32
CA SER A 170 21.71 26.28 8.95
C SER A 170 22.05 27.27 10.07
N GLY A 171 21.19 27.36 11.09
CA GLY A 171 21.34 28.31 12.19
C GLY A 171 22.61 28.11 13.02
N LYS A 172 23.25 29.22 13.39
CA LYS A 172 24.36 29.29 14.35
C LYS A 172 24.02 30.25 15.48
N MET A 173 24.43 29.91 16.69
CA MET A 173 24.26 30.79 17.85
C MET A 173 25.01 32.11 17.63
N ASP A 174 24.37 33.25 17.86
CA ASP A 174 24.97 34.59 17.74
C ASP A 174 25.25 35.25 19.10
N ILE A 175 24.78 34.65 20.20
CA ILE A 175 24.94 35.16 21.56
C ILE A 175 25.29 34.03 22.56
N GLY A 176 25.85 34.43 23.71
CA GLY A 176 26.15 33.55 24.83
C GLY A 176 27.43 32.73 24.67
N SER A 177 27.65 31.80 25.59
CA SER A 177 28.84 30.93 25.65
C SER A 177 28.99 29.99 24.45
N PHE A 178 27.91 29.74 23.70
CA PHE A 178 27.88 28.85 22.55
C PHE A 178 27.96 29.59 21.21
N LYS A 179 28.26 30.90 21.20
CA LYS A 179 28.34 31.71 19.96
C LYS A 179 29.23 31.03 18.90
N GLY A 180 28.73 30.99 17.66
CA GLY A 180 29.36 30.35 16.50
C GLY A 180 29.03 28.86 16.33
N THR A 181 28.47 28.21 17.36
CA THR A 181 28.11 26.78 17.32
C THR A 181 26.82 26.56 16.53
N PRO A 182 26.71 25.50 15.70
CA PRO A 182 25.44 25.14 15.05
C PRO A 182 24.32 24.87 16.07
N VAL A 183 23.11 25.33 15.77
CA VAL A 183 21.94 25.20 16.68
C VAL A 183 21.63 23.74 17.00
N LYS A 184 21.76 22.82 16.03
CA LYS A 184 21.56 21.38 16.22
C LYS A 184 22.42 20.78 17.35
N ASP A 185 23.63 21.33 17.55
CA ASP A 185 24.60 20.85 18.53
C ASP A 185 24.42 21.63 19.84
N ALA A 186 24.30 22.97 19.76
CA ALA A 186 24.15 23.85 20.91
C ALA A 186 22.86 23.59 21.72
N LYS A 187 21.76 23.18 21.07
CA LYS A 187 20.47 22.95 21.73
C LYS A 187 20.56 21.95 22.89
N ASN A 188 21.25 20.84 22.71
CA ASN A 188 21.38 19.82 23.77
C ASN A 188 22.31 20.32 24.89
N LEU A 189 23.41 20.98 24.54
CA LEU A 189 24.36 21.53 25.52
C LEU A 189 23.72 22.60 26.41
N ILE A 190 22.94 23.52 25.82
CA ILE A 190 22.22 24.56 26.58
C ILE A 190 21.15 23.95 27.49
N ARG A 191 20.40 22.95 26.98
CA ARG A 191 19.42 22.22 27.79
C ARG A 191 20.10 21.59 29.00
N ASP A 192 21.20 20.88 28.78
CA ASP A 192 21.90 20.14 29.84
C ASP A 192 22.51 21.10 30.87
N GLN A 193 23.05 22.24 30.43
CA GLN A 193 23.52 23.30 31.31
C GLN A 193 22.39 23.88 32.17
N LEU A 194 21.25 24.23 31.57
CA LEU A 194 20.10 24.77 32.30
C LEU A 194 19.55 23.80 33.35
N ILE A 195 19.55 22.50 33.04
CA ILE A 195 19.14 21.45 34.00
C ILE A 195 20.18 21.35 35.12
N ALA A 196 21.47 21.31 34.80
CA ALA A 196 22.54 21.23 35.78
C ALA A 196 22.54 22.43 36.76
N ASP A 197 22.18 23.61 36.27
CA ASP A 197 22.07 24.83 37.07
C ASP A 197 20.75 24.96 37.84
N ASN A 198 19.86 23.94 37.78
CA ASN A 198 18.50 23.96 38.34
C ASN A 198 17.62 25.12 37.82
N LEU A 199 17.87 25.56 36.59
CA LEU A 199 17.11 26.63 35.92
C LEU A 199 16.04 26.08 34.97
N ALA A 200 16.07 24.78 34.67
CA ALA A 200 15.06 24.07 33.89
C ALA A 200 14.91 22.62 34.40
N CYS A 201 13.77 22.01 34.09
CA CYS A 201 13.53 20.58 34.29
C CYS A 201 13.01 19.94 33.00
N THR A 202 13.14 18.62 32.88
CA THR A 202 12.57 17.86 31.76
C THR A 202 11.08 17.65 31.98
N TYR A 203 10.29 17.96 30.97
CA TYR A 203 8.85 17.71 30.95
C TYR A 203 8.49 16.94 29.69
N TRP A 204 7.79 15.83 29.87
CA TRP A 204 7.32 14.98 28.79
C TRP A 204 5.80 15.05 28.65
N GLU A 205 5.31 15.07 27.42
CA GLU A 205 3.88 15.00 27.13
C GLU A 205 3.61 14.07 25.94
N PRO A 206 2.45 13.42 25.88
CA PRO A 206 2.00 12.78 24.65
C PRO A 206 1.94 13.83 23.53
N LYS A 207 2.54 13.52 22.37
CA LYS A 207 2.56 14.44 21.22
C LYS A 207 1.15 14.86 20.79
N ASP A 208 0.23 13.90 20.82
CA ASP A 208 -1.19 14.04 20.53
C ASP A 208 -1.99 13.41 21.68
N PRO A 209 -3.26 13.80 21.91
CA PRO A 209 -4.10 13.20 22.94
C PRO A 209 -4.20 11.68 22.76
N VAL A 210 -3.73 10.93 23.75
CA VAL A 210 -3.84 9.46 23.80
C VAL A 210 -4.90 9.11 24.82
N VAL A 211 -5.88 8.30 24.41
CA VAL A 211 -6.95 7.82 25.29
C VAL A 211 -6.79 6.32 25.48
N SER A 212 -6.80 5.88 26.73
CA SER A 212 -6.74 4.47 27.10
C SER A 212 -8.07 3.76 26.83
N ARG A 213 -8.07 2.43 26.90
CA ARG A 213 -9.32 1.64 26.72
C ARG A 213 -10.38 1.91 27.80
N SER A 214 -9.98 2.40 28.97
CA SER A 214 -10.92 2.80 30.03
C SER A 214 -11.52 4.20 29.82
N GLY A 215 -11.11 4.90 28.76
CA GLY A 215 -11.53 6.28 28.49
C GLY A 215 -10.71 7.35 29.21
N ASP A 216 -9.71 6.98 30.02
CA ASP A 216 -8.82 7.94 30.67
C ASP A 216 -7.79 8.51 29.67
N GLN A 217 -7.49 9.80 29.80
CA GLN A 217 -6.46 10.46 29.02
C GLN A 217 -5.07 10.09 29.55
N CYS A 218 -4.26 9.47 28.71
CA CYS A 218 -2.93 9.01 29.09
C CYS A 218 -1.97 10.18 29.33
N VAL A 219 -1.01 9.93 30.21
CA VAL A 219 0.10 10.83 30.54
C VAL A 219 1.43 10.12 30.25
N VAL A 220 2.52 10.87 30.12
CA VAL A 220 3.86 10.27 30.19
C VAL A 220 4.23 10.16 31.66
N ALA A 221 4.65 8.98 32.09
CA ALA A 221 5.01 8.67 33.46
C ALA A 221 6.43 8.11 33.52
N ASP A 222 7.19 8.52 34.53
CA ASP A 222 8.51 7.95 34.82
C ASP A 222 8.34 6.76 35.78
N VAL A 223 8.34 5.54 35.25
CA VAL A 223 8.04 4.31 35.99
C VAL A 223 9.19 3.31 35.89
N ASP A 224 9.47 2.63 37.00
CA ASP A 224 10.24 1.39 36.94
C ASP A 224 9.45 0.36 36.12
N GLN A 225 10.06 -0.12 35.04
CA GLN A 225 9.42 -1.03 34.11
C GLN A 225 10.44 -1.96 33.46
N TRP A 226 10.04 -3.21 33.22
CA TRP A 226 10.83 -4.11 32.38
C TRP A 226 10.58 -3.79 30.91
N TYR A 227 11.65 -3.73 30.12
CA TYR A 227 11.59 -3.39 28.71
C TYR A 227 12.56 -4.22 27.86
N LEU A 228 12.18 -4.42 26.60
CA LEU A 228 13.00 -5.04 25.56
C LEU A 228 13.79 -3.95 24.82
N LYS A 229 15.09 -4.18 24.60
CA LYS A 229 16.04 -3.20 24.04
C LYS A 229 16.22 -3.37 22.52
N TYR A 230 15.13 -3.33 21.74
CA TYR A 230 15.18 -3.56 20.29
C TYR A 230 16.17 -2.64 19.54
N GLY A 231 16.30 -1.38 19.95
CA GLY A 231 17.15 -0.40 19.24
C GLY A 231 18.67 -0.57 19.39
N THR A 232 19.16 -1.63 20.05
CA THR A 232 20.60 -1.81 20.33
C THR A 232 21.30 -2.71 19.31
N SER A 233 22.52 -2.35 18.95
CA SER A 233 23.45 -3.23 18.20
C SER A 233 23.96 -4.37 19.11
N PRO A 234 24.21 -5.59 18.59
CA PRO A 234 24.11 -6.02 17.19
C PRO A 234 22.69 -6.40 16.73
N TRP A 235 21.72 -6.42 17.66
CA TRP A 235 20.38 -6.97 17.43
C TRP A 235 19.62 -6.23 16.31
N LYS A 236 19.62 -4.89 16.36
CA LYS A 236 19.03 -4.05 15.30
C LYS A 236 19.66 -4.30 13.93
N ASP A 237 20.98 -4.45 13.89
CA ASP A 237 21.73 -4.54 12.64
C ASP A 237 21.44 -5.88 11.93
N GLN A 238 21.38 -6.96 12.70
CA GLN A 238 20.98 -8.29 12.23
C GLN A 238 19.56 -8.30 11.65
N VAL A 239 18.60 -7.70 12.36
CA VAL A 239 17.20 -7.63 11.89
C VAL A 239 17.08 -6.77 10.64
N MET A 240 17.82 -5.65 10.58
CA MET A 240 17.85 -4.79 9.41
C MET A 240 18.40 -5.52 8.18
N ASP A 241 19.52 -6.24 8.34
CA ASP A 241 20.12 -7.03 7.26
C ASP A 241 19.16 -8.07 6.71
N HIS A 242 18.53 -8.85 7.60
CA HIS A 242 17.54 -9.87 7.20
C HIS A 242 16.34 -9.28 6.46
N ALA A 243 15.79 -8.17 6.97
CA ALA A 243 14.66 -7.48 6.35
C ALA A 243 15.01 -6.90 4.96
N LEU A 244 16.28 -6.56 4.72
CA LEU A 244 16.73 -5.99 3.44
C LEU A 244 17.12 -7.07 2.43
N ASN A 245 17.74 -8.15 2.87
CA ASN A 245 18.48 -9.06 1.97
C ASN A 245 17.91 -10.48 1.91
N SER A 246 17.15 -10.92 2.91
CA SER A 246 16.77 -12.34 3.06
C SER A 246 15.26 -12.57 3.09
N MET A 247 14.48 -11.60 3.58
CA MET A 247 13.03 -11.76 3.75
C MET A 247 12.24 -11.26 2.53
N GLU A 248 11.30 -12.07 2.05
CA GLU A 248 10.35 -11.68 0.99
C GLU A 248 9.21 -10.83 1.57
N MET A 249 8.89 -9.73 0.88
CA MET A 249 7.89 -8.76 1.36
C MET A 249 6.84 -8.37 0.33
N TYR A 250 6.75 -9.03 -0.83
CA TYR A 250 5.73 -8.97 -1.91
C TYR A 250 5.35 -7.57 -2.46
N ASN A 251 5.76 -6.48 -1.79
CA ASN A 251 5.44 -5.10 -2.05
C ASN A 251 6.56 -4.21 -1.52
N SER A 252 7.08 -3.33 -2.37
CA SER A 252 8.15 -2.38 -2.03
C SER A 252 7.76 -1.39 -0.92
N VAL A 253 6.47 -1.05 -0.79
CA VAL A 253 5.94 -0.18 0.26
C VAL A 253 6.04 -0.84 1.62
N THR A 254 5.77 -2.14 1.72
CA THR A 254 5.90 -2.92 2.96
C THR A 254 7.35 -2.90 3.44
N LYS A 255 8.29 -3.13 2.53
CA LYS A 255 9.74 -3.06 2.83
C LYS A 255 10.17 -1.72 3.40
N LYS A 256 9.75 -0.61 2.79
CA LYS A 256 10.04 0.73 3.32
C LYS A 256 9.51 0.91 4.74
N LYS A 257 8.28 0.48 5.02
CA LYS A 257 7.69 0.59 6.36
C LYS A 257 8.39 -0.28 7.41
N PHE A 258 8.87 -1.47 7.06
CA PHE A 258 9.70 -2.25 7.98
C PHE A 258 11.02 -1.55 8.30
N VAL A 259 11.70 -0.99 7.30
CA VAL A 259 12.94 -0.22 7.52
C VAL A 259 12.69 0.99 8.42
N GLU A 260 11.60 1.71 8.22
CA GLU A 260 11.17 2.82 9.10
C GLU A 260 10.90 2.33 10.52
N ALA A 261 10.16 1.23 10.68
CA ALA A 261 9.83 0.65 11.98
C ALA A 261 11.09 0.19 12.74
N ILE A 262 12.00 -0.52 12.08
CA ILE A 262 13.27 -0.99 12.66
C ILE A 262 14.13 0.20 13.10
N ASN A 263 14.14 1.30 12.34
CA ASN A 263 14.89 2.50 12.72
C ASN A 263 14.27 3.28 13.87
N TRP A 264 12.95 3.29 13.96
CA TRP A 264 12.22 4.00 15.00
C TRP A 264 12.19 3.25 16.34
N LEU A 265 12.11 1.91 16.30
CA LEU A 265 11.94 1.08 17.49
C LEU A 265 13.19 1.12 18.38
N LYS A 266 12.99 1.47 19.66
CA LYS A 266 14.05 1.59 20.67
C LYS A 266 13.83 0.62 21.82
N GLN A 267 13.39 1.14 22.96
CA GLN A 267 13.01 0.37 24.12
C GLN A 267 11.50 0.16 24.08
N TRP A 268 11.05 -1.06 24.36
CA TRP A 268 9.64 -1.38 24.42
C TRP A 268 9.28 -1.92 25.81
N ALA A 269 8.43 -1.18 26.50
CA ALA A 269 7.89 -1.55 27.80
C ALA A 269 7.06 -2.85 27.72
N CYS A 270 7.63 -3.97 28.16
CA CYS A 270 7.02 -5.30 28.02
C CYS A 270 6.26 -5.78 29.26
N SER A 271 6.34 -5.07 30.40
CA SER A 271 5.64 -5.42 31.63
C SER A 271 4.44 -4.53 31.95
N ARG A 272 3.41 -5.11 32.58
CA ARG A 272 2.19 -4.43 33.08
C ARG A 272 1.87 -4.92 34.49
N GLN A 273 1.22 -4.10 35.30
CA GLN A 273 0.77 -4.49 36.65
C GLN A 273 -0.67 -5.03 36.67
N PHE A 274 -1.43 -4.79 35.61
CA PHE A 274 -2.85 -5.16 35.49
C PHE A 274 -3.15 -5.72 34.11
N GLY A 275 -4.03 -6.72 34.05
CA GLY A 275 -4.45 -7.40 32.83
C GLY A 275 -4.34 -8.92 32.94
N LEU A 276 -4.82 -9.60 31.90
CA LEU A 276 -4.60 -11.03 31.70
C LEU A 276 -3.28 -11.24 30.94
N GLY A 277 -2.65 -12.40 31.15
CA GLY A 277 -1.42 -12.78 30.46
C GLY A 277 -0.52 -13.65 31.34
N THR A 278 0.67 -13.96 30.82
CA THR A 278 1.69 -14.71 31.54
C THR A 278 2.49 -13.78 32.45
N ARG A 279 2.72 -14.19 33.71
CA ARG A 279 3.54 -13.42 34.66
C ARG A 279 5.02 -13.58 34.33
N LEU A 280 5.81 -12.52 34.54
CA LEU A 280 7.27 -12.63 34.43
C LEU A 280 7.77 -13.65 35.46
N PRO A 281 8.60 -14.64 35.06
CA PRO A 281 8.96 -15.76 35.94
C PRO A 281 9.79 -15.32 37.15
N PHE A 282 10.62 -14.29 36.99
CA PHE A 282 11.50 -13.72 38.04
C PHE A 282 10.92 -12.49 38.75
N ALA A 283 9.79 -11.95 38.29
CA ALA A 283 9.15 -10.75 38.84
C ALA A 283 7.62 -10.87 38.70
N ARG A 284 7.03 -11.80 39.47
CA ARG A 284 5.64 -12.27 39.28
C ARG A 284 4.56 -11.21 39.55
N GLU A 285 4.91 -10.09 40.16
CA GLU A 285 4.06 -8.91 40.28
C GLU A 285 3.76 -8.25 38.92
N TRP A 286 4.57 -8.56 37.90
CA TRP A 286 4.40 -8.10 36.53
C TRP A 286 3.80 -9.17 35.62
N VAL A 287 2.92 -8.74 34.73
CA VAL A 287 2.33 -9.51 33.63
C VAL A 287 2.96 -9.04 32.31
N ILE A 288 3.32 -9.97 31.44
CA ILE A 288 3.85 -9.68 30.11
C ILE A 288 2.72 -9.10 29.26
N GLU A 289 3.00 -8.02 28.54
CA GLU A 289 2.02 -7.39 27.67
C GLU A 289 1.86 -8.10 26.31
N SER A 290 0.68 -7.95 25.71
CA SER A 290 0.23 -8.73 24.54
C SER A 290 1.10 -8.65 23.29
N LEU A 291 1.87 -7.57 23.06
CA LEU A 291 2.76 -7.44 21.90
C LEU A 291 4.14 -8.06 22.15
N SER A 292 4.44 -8.46 23.39
CA SER A 292 5.73 -9.04 23.77
C SER A 292 5.66 -10.57 23.88
N ASP A 293 4.54 -11.13 24.34
CA ASP A 293 4.31 -12.60 24.40
C ASP A 293 3.84 -13.21 23.07
N SER A 294 3.53 -12.38 22.07
CA SER A 294 3.01 -12.80 20.76
C SER A 294 4.05 -12.82 19.63
N THR A 295 5.35 -12.95 19.96
CA THR A 295 6.42 -12.72 18.97
C THR A 295 7.01 -13.99 18.35
N ILE A 296 7.02 -15.12 19.07
CA ILE A 296 7.60 -16.41 18.64
C ILE A 296 6.66 -17.61 18.83
N TYR A 297 5.38 -17.35 19.16
CA TYR A 297 4.40 -18.40 19.44
C TYR A 297 4.13 -19.35 18.25
N MET A 298 4.58 -19.00 17.06
CA MET A 298 4.54 -19.88 15.88
C MET A 298 5.39 -21.14 16.07
N ALA A 299 6.48 -21.07 16.85
CA ALA A 299 7.23 -22.26 17.22
C ALA A 299 6.38 -23.21 18.08
N TYR A 300 5.53 -22.66 18.97
CA TYR A 300 4.62 -23.44 19.79
C TYR A 300 3.56 -24.17 18.97
N TYR A 301 3.09 -23.60 17.85
CA TYR A 301 2.15 -24.30 16.95
C TYR A 301 2.64 -25.69 16.51
N THR A 302 3.95 -25.84 16.30
CA THR A 302 4.55 -27.11 15.84
C THR A 302 4.40 -28.24 16.85
N ILE A 303 4.24 -27.93 18.14
CA ILE A 303 4.15 -28.93 19.23
C ILE A 303 2.82 -28.89 19.98
N ALA A 304 1.99 -27.87 19.75
CA ALA A 304 0.72 -27.66 20.47
C ALA A 304 -0.23 -28.86 20.33
N HIS A 305 -0.31 -29.48 19.15
CA HIS A 305 -1.17 -30.63 18.91
C HIS A 305 -0.76 -31.86 19.73
N ILE A 306 0.51 -32.00 20.08
CA ILE A 306 1.02 -33.09 20.93
C ILE A 306 0.70 -32.81 22.40
N LEU A 307 0.85 -31.55 22.84
CA LEU A 307 0.64 -31.14 24.23
C LEU A 307 -0.85 -31.04 24.60
N GLN A 308 -1.65 -30.40 23.75
CA GLN A 308 -3.03 -30.00 24.01
C GLN A 308 -4.05 -30.96 23.41
N GLN A 309 -3.70 -31.74 22.38
CA GLN A 309 -4.59 -32.69 21.70
C GLN A 309 -5.98 -32.11 21.34
N GLY A 310 -6.03 -30.83 20.95
CA GLY A 310 -7.25 -30.13 20.55
C GLY A 310 -8.00 -29.40 21.68
N VAL A 311 -7.57 -29.54 22.94
CA VAL A 311 -8.14 -28.77 24.07
C VAL A 311 -7.55 -27.36 24.10
N LEU A 312 -8.34 -26.37 23.68
CA LEU A 312 -7.88 -25.00 23.43
C LEU A 312 -7.24 -24.31 24.64
N ASP A 313 -7.73 -24.56 25.85
CA ASP A 313 -7.19 -23.99 27.09
C ASP A 313 -6.16 -24.90 27.77
N GLY A 314 -5.86 -26.07 27.18
CA GLY A 314 -4.95 -27.06 27.73
C GLY A 314 -5.42 -27.72 29.04
N SER A 315 -6.69 -27.53 29.44
CA SER A 315 -7.21 -28.09 30.69
C SER A 315 -7.29 -29.61 30.67
N GLY A 316 -7.20 -30.24 31.86
CA GLY A 316 -7.33 -31.69 32.01
C GLY A 316 -6.10 -32.52 31.62
N THR A 317 -4.96 -31.89 31.32
CA THR A 317 -3.69 -32.55 30.95
C THR A 317 -3.87 -33.57 29.81
N PRO A 318 -4.30 -33.15 28.60
CA PRO A 318 -4.74 -34.08 27.55
C PRO A 318 -3.65 -35.07 27.10
N SER A 319 -2.41 -34.61 27.05
CA SER A 319 -1.25 -35.44 26.71
C SER A 319 -0.72 -36.32 27.84
N GLY A 320 -1.25 -36.17 29.06
CA GLY A 320 -0.69 -36.78 30.27
C GLY A 320 0.62 -36.15 30.76
N ILE A 321 1.10 -35.08 30.13
CA ILE A 321 2.32 -34.34 30.51
C ILE A 321 1.94 -33.21 31.47
N ASP A 322 2.47 -33.25 32.70
CA ASP A 322 2.28 -32.16 33.66
C ASP A 322 2.89 -30.86 33.12
N PRO A 323 2.13 -29.74 33.04
CA PRO A 323 2.65 -28.45 32.61
C PRO A 323 3.87 -27.96 33.41
N ASN A 324 4.02 -28.40 34.67
CA ASN A 324 5.19 -28.05 35.50
C ASN A 324 6.47 -28.74 35.05
N ASP A 325 6.39 -29.81 34.25
CA ASP A 325 7.54 -30.51 33.68
C ASP A 325 8.02 -29.88 32.35
N LEU A 326 7.34 -28.83 31.86
CA LEU A 326 7.73 -28.05 30.67
C LEU A 326 8.77 -26.98 31.03
N THR A 327 9.95 -27.42 31.44
CA THR A 327 11.05 -26.52 31.88
C THR A 327 11.79 -25.89 30.69
N ASP A 328 12.70 -24.95 30.99
CA ASP A 328 13.58 -24.35 29.99
C ASP A 328 14.43 -25.42 29.28
N GLU A 329 14.92 -26.42 29.99
CA GLU A 329 15.69 -27.53 29.39
C GLU A 329 14.83 -28.39 28.44
N PHE A 330 13.56 -28.59 28.76
CA PHE A 330 12.61 -29.27 27.88
C PHE A 330 12.46 -28.50 26.56
N PHE A 331 12.23 -27.18 26.63
CA PHE A 331 12.13 -26.35 25.42
C PHE A 331 13.46 -26.27 24.67
N ASN A 332 14.58 -26.21 25.37
CA ASN A 332 15.91 -26.20 24.76
C ASN A 332 16.20 -27.50 23.98
N ALA A 333 15.78 -28.65 24.52
CA ALA A 333 15.92 -29.92 23.83
C ALA A 333 15.13 -29.94 22.51
N ILE A 334 13.95 -29.33 22.46
CA ILE A 334 13.09 -29.29 21.26
C ILE A 334 13.60 -28.26 20.25
N PHE A 335 13.78 -27.02 20.67
CA PHE A 335 13.98 -25.88 19.76
C PHE A 335 15.45 -25.58 19.44
N PHE A 336 16.39 -26.06 20.26
CA PHE A 336 17.84 -25.90 20.03
C PHE A 336 18.57 -27.23 19.86
N GLY A 337 17.89 -28.37 20.03
CA GLY A 337 18.50 -29.70 19.89
C GLY A 337 19.44 -30.07 21.04
N SER A 338 19.36 -29.39 22.19
CA SER A 338 20.17 -29.68 23.37
C SER A 338 19.93 -31.10 23.90
N GLU A 339 20.87 -31.59 24.72
CA GLU A 339 20.71 -32.88 25.42
C GLU A 339 19.50 -32.85 26.37
N ILE A 340 18.79 -33.98 26.43
CA ILE A 340 17.63 -34.15 27.30
C ILE A 340 18.14 -34.36 28.74
N PRO A 341 17.65 -33.61 29.74
CA PRO A 341 18.06 -33.80 31.13
C PRO A 341 17.80 -35.23 31.62
N GLN A 342 18.74 -35.80 32.39
CA GLN A 342 18.60 -37.16 32.92
C GLN A 342 17.38 -37.33 33.83
N ASN A 343 16.93 -36.26 34.47
CA ASN A 343 15.76 -36.21 35.36
C ASN A 343 14.47 -35.77 34.65
N CYS A 344 14.46 -35.67 33.32
CA CYS A 344 13.26 -35.31 32.58
C CYS A 344 12.19 -36.39 32.74
N LYS A 345 11.00 -36.01 33.21
CA LYS A 345 9.88 -36.94 33.40
C LYS A 345 9.15 -37.27 32.10
N ILE A 346 9.39 -36.48 31.05
CA ILE A 346 8.74 -36.64 29.75
C ILE A 346 9.53 -37.66 28.94
N PRO A 347 8.87 -38.67 28.33
CA PRO A 347 9.55 -39.69 27.54
C PRO A 347 10.39 -39.09 26.42
N LYS A 348 11.61 -39.60 26.24
CA LYS A 348 12.53 -39.17 25.18
C LYS A 348 11.89 -39.22 23.80
N GLU A 349 11.14 -40.28 23.49
CA GLU A 349 10.43 -40.44 22.21
C GLU A 349 9.45 -39.28 21.93
N THR A 350 8.77 -38.80 22.96
CA THR A 350 7.86 -37.66 22.86
C THR A 350 8.62 -36.36 22.55
N ILE A 351 9.75 -36.13 23.23
CA ILE A 351 10.61 -34.97 22.98
C ILE A 351 11.22 -35.03 21.58
N ASP A 352 11.72 -36.18 21.16
CA ASP A 352 12.30 -36.38 19.83
C ASP A 352 11.23 -36.19 18.73
N THR A 353 9.98 -36.59 18.99
CA THR A 353 8.85 -36.31 18.09
C THR A 353 8.58 -34.81 17.97
N MET A 354 8.49 -34.09 19.09
CA MET A 354 8.29 -32.64 19.10
C MET A 354 9.44 -31.89 18.40
N ARG A 355 10.68 -32.33 18.63
CA ARG A 355 11.88 -31.81 17.95
C ARG A 355 11.79 -32.02 16.44
N ARG A 356 11.32 -33.20 15.99
CA ARG A 356 11.13 -33.49 14.57
C ARG A 356 10.05 -32.60 13.96
N GLU A 357 8.92 -32.43 14.62
CA GLU A 357 7.84 -31.53 14.17
C GLU A 357 8.37 -30.09 14.01
N PHE A 358 9.03 -29.55 15.02
CA PHE A 358 9.62 -28.20 14.93
C PHE A 358 10.61 -28.10 13.78
N ASN A 359 11.54 -29.05 13.64
CA ASN A 359 12.54 -29.00 12.59
C ASN A 359 11.98 -29.19 11.18
N PHE A 360 10.84 -29.87 11.05
CA PHE A 360 10.15 -30.04 9.78
C PHE A 360 9.38 -28.78 9.37
N TRP A 361 8.61 -28.20 10.29
CA TRP A 361 7.72 -27.08 10.00
C TRP A 361 8.38 -25.70 10.05
N TYR A 362 9.52 -25.56 10.74
CA TYR A 362 10.18 -24.27 10.92
C TYR A 362 11.36 -24.10 9.96
N PRO A 363 11.58 -22.91 9.38
CA PRO A 363 11.05 -21.59 9.76
C PRO A 363 9.61 -21.32 9.32
N MET A 364 9.02 -20.25 9.85
CA MET A 364 7.76 -19.72 9.34
C MET A 364 7.93 -19.21 7.90
N ASP A 365 7.34 -19.92 6.94
CA ASP A 365 7.41 -19.57 5.52
C ASP A 365 6.68 -18.26 5.20
N LEU A 366 5.48 -18.06 5.75
CA LEU A 366 4.64 -16.89 5.48
C LEU A 366 3.88 -16.42 6.72
N ARG A 367 3.93 -15.11 6.98
CA ARG A 367 3.04 -14.42 7.93
C ARG A 367 2.18 -13.40 7.21
N VAL A 368 0.87 -13.51 7.36
CA VAL A 368 -0.12 -12.56 6.80
C VAL A 368 -0.66 -11.65 7.89
N SER A 369 -0.74 -10.33 7.65
CA SER A 369 -1.34 -9.40 8.61
C SER A 369 -1.75 -8.05 8.01
N GLY A 370 -2.50 -7.26 8.79
CA GLY A 370 -2.78 -5.86 8.47
C GLY A 370 -1.53 -4.97 8.60
N LYS A 371 -1.50 -3.89 7.82
CA LYS A 371 -0.42 -2.89 7.82
C LYS A 371 -0.17 -2.20 9.16
N ASP A 372 -1.14 -2.24 10.08
CA ASP A 372 -1.05 -1.69 11.43
C ASP A 372 -0.07 -2.45 12.33
N LEU A 373 0.19 -3.74 12.05
CA LEU A 373 1.11 -4.55 12.85
C LEU A 373 2.58 -4.42 12.44
N ILE A 374 2.88 -3.74 11.33
CA ILE A 374 4.27 -3.55 10.85
C ILE A 374 5.10 -2.81 11.90
N GLY A 375 4.58 -1.69 12.41
CA GLY A 375 5.30 -0.83 13.37
C GLY A 375 5.48 -1.44 14.78
N ASN A 376 4.91 -2.63 15.03
CA ASN A 376 4.92 -3.27 16.34
C ASN A 376 5.16 -4.79 16.20
N HIS A 377 4.13 -5.63 16.37
CA HIS A 377 4.17 -7.10 16.42
C HIS A 377 5.06 -7.71 15.35
N LEU A 378 4.90 -7.35 14.06
CA LEU A 378 5.65 -8.00 12.98
C LEU A 378 7.15 -7.70 13.09
N THR A 379 7.51 -6.44 13.35
CA THR A 379 8.90 -6.04 13.58
C THR A 379 9.44 -6.69 14.86
N MET A 380 8.67 -6.69 15.95
CA MET A 380 9.05 -7.33 17.22
C MET A 380 9.23 -8.84 17.07
N SER A 381 8.44 -9.49 16.22
CA SER A 381 8.60 -10.90 15.89
C SER A 381 9.98 -11.16 15.27
N LEU A 382 10.42 -10.36 14.29
CA LEU A 382 11.76 -10.48 13.71
C LEU A 382 12.86 -10.35 14.77
N TYR A 383 12.75 -9.34 15.63
CA TYR A 383 13.68 -9.15 16.73
C TYR A 383 13.73 -10.39 17.63
N ASN A 384 12.60 -10.89 18.11
CA ASN A 384 12.63 -12.05 19.01
C ASN A 384 13.13 -13.33 18.33
N HIS A 385 12.85 -13.56 17.04
CA HIS A 385 13.47 -14.68 16.32
C HIS A 385 14.99 -14.54 16.24
N ALA A 386 15.50 -13.35 15.94
CA ALA A 386 16.94 -13.08 15.92
C ALA A 386 17.58 -13.21 17.31
N ALA A 387 16.86 -12.92 18.39
CA ALA A 387 17.38 -13.09 19.75
C ALA A 387 17.39 -14.55 20.22
N ILE A 388 16.38 -15.33 19.83
CA ILE A 388 16.24 -16.74 20.23
C ILE A 388 17.15 -17.64 19.38
N TRP A 389 17.27 -17.39 18.08
CA TRP A 389 18.14 -18.13 17.16
C TRP A 389 19.22 -17.24 16.51
N PRO A 390 20.12 -16.61 17.29
CA PRO A 390 21.03 -15.56 16.78
C PRO A 390 22.06 -16.07 15.77
N ASN A 391 22.38 -17.36 15.81
CA ASN A 391 23.38 -17.99 14.95
C ASN A 391 22.76 -18.92 13.90
N ASP A 392 21.43 -18.95 13.79
CA ASP A 392 20.70 -19.80 12.86
C ASP A 392 19.60 -19.00 12.16
N SER A 393 20.00 -18.24 11.15
CA SER A 393 19.08 -17.48 10.30
C SER A 393 18.13 -18.37 9.50
N SER A 394 18.39 -19.68 9.40
CA SER A 394 17.47 -20.63 8.77
C SER A 394 16.16 -20.79 9.56
N LYS A 395 16.13 -20.38 10.84
CA LYS A 395 14.94 -20.37 11.70
C LYS A 395 14.19 -19.04 11.69
N TRP A 396 14.68 -18.03 10.97
CA TRP A 396 14.06 -16.70 10.95
C TRP A 396 12.89 -16.67 9.95
N PRO A 397 11.91 -15.76 10.13
CA PRO A 397 10.77 -15.64 9.22
C PRO A 397 11.21 -15.42 7.78
N ARG A 398 10.68 -16.22 6.85
CA ARG A 398 11.07 -16.16 5.42
C ARG A 398 10.32 -15.10 4.63
N SER A 399 9.04 -14.91 4.92
CA SER A 399 8.24 -13.90 4.25
C SER A 399 7.14 -13.31 5.13
N MET A 400 6.77 -12.07 4.83
CA MET A 400 5.63 -11.40 5.43
C MET A 400 4.80 -10.70 4.36
N PHE A 401 3.51 -11.01 4.30
CA PHE A 401 2.54 -10.33 3.45
C PHE A 401 1.66 -9.41 4.29
N THR A 402 1.51 -8.17 3.84
CA THR A 402 0.73 -7.16 4.58
C THR A 402 -0.33 -6.50 3.71
N ASN A 403 -1.56 -6.43 4.21
CA ASN A 403 -2.70 -5.83 3.52
C ASN A 403 -3.20 -4.54 4.20
N GLY A 404 -3.96 -3.73 3.47
CA GLY A 404 -4.70 -2.60 4.05
C GLY A 404 -5.87 -3.05 4.93
N HIS A 405 -6.56 -2.07 5.53
CA HIS A 405 -7.74 -2.38 6.33
C HIS A 405 -8.91 -2.74 5.41
N ALA A 406 -9.81 -3.60 5.89
CA ALA A 406 -11.07 -3.81 5.20
C ALA A 406 -11.99 -2.59 5.40
N VAL A 407 -12.65 -2.16 4.33
CA VAL A 407 -13.76 -1.21 4.34
C VAL A 407 -15.00 -1.90 3.78
N ILE A 408 -16.19 -1.52 4.24
CA ILE A 408 -17.45 -2.07 3.74
C ILE A 408 -18.17 -1.00 2.94
N ASN A 409 -18.50 -1.30 1.69
CA ASN A 409 -19.16 -0.38 0.75
C ASN A 409 -18.43 0.98 0.63
N SER A 410 -17.10 0.95 0.56
CA SER A 410 -16.19 2.12 0.53
C SER A 410 -16.22 3.00 1.79
N GLU A 411 -16.82 2.54 2.88
CA GLU A 411 -16.89 3.25 4.15
C GLU A 411 -16.16 2.48 5.26
N LYS A 412 -15.61 3.22 6.23
CA LYS A 412 -14.95 2.62 7.39
C LYS A 412 -15.94 1.78 8.19
N MET A 413 -15.53 0.56 8.53
CA MET A 413 -16.34 -0.31 9.38
C MET A 413 -16.51 0.31 10.77
N SER A 414 -17.75 0.54 11.18
CA SER A 414 -18.07 1.03 12.51
C SER A 414 -19.41 0.49 12.99
N LYS A 415 -19.40 -0.07 14.20
CA LYS A 415 -20.64 -0.50 14.87
C LYS A 415 -21.58 0.68 15.13
N SER A 416 -21.06 1.89 15.34
CA SER A 416 -21.88 3.07 15.66
C SER A 416 -22.64 3.64 14.46
N THR A 417 -22.14 3.45 13.24
CA THR A 417 -22.81 3.92 12.02
C THR A 417 -23.75 2.88 11.42
N GLY A 418 -23.79 1.68 12.00
CA GLY A 418 -24.50 0.52 11.43
C GLY A 418 -23.78 -0.13 10.24
N ASN A 419 -22.65 0.44 9.77
CA ASN A 419 -21.85 -0.14 8.69
C ASN A 419 -20.83 -1.14 9.26
N PHE A 420 -21.32 -2.30 9.66
CA PHE A 420 -20.53 -3.40 10.20
C PHE A 420 -21.15 -4.72 9.79
N MET A 421 -20.31 -5.70 9.45
CA MET A 421 -20.74 -7.05 9.12
C MET A 421 -19.75 -8.03 9.74
N THR A 422 -20.26 -8.96 10.53
CA THR A 422 -19.48 -10.07 11.07
C THR A 422 -19.25 -11.13 10.00
N LEU A 423 -18.25 -12.00 10.23
CA LEU A 423 -17.99 -13.14 9.36
C LEU A 423 -19.24 -14.04 9.20
N ILE A 424 -19.91 -14.36 10.31
CA ILE A 424 -21.09 -15.24 10.29
C ILE A 424 -22.22 -14.60 9.48
N GLU A 425 -22.53 -13.32 9.71
CA GLU A 425 -23.56 -12.60 8.94
C GLU A 425 -23.23 -12.60 7.43
N SER A 426 -21.96 -12.39 7.05
CA SER A 426 -21.56 -12.43 5.64
C SER A 426 -21.76 -13.81 5.00
N ILE A 427 -21.44 -14.88 5.74
CA ILE A 427 -21.61 -16.26 5.28
C ILE A 427 -23.09 -16.62 5.17
N GLU A 428 -23.91 -16.25 6.15
CA GLU A 428 -25.35 -16.51 6.13
C GLU A 428 -26.05 -15.74 4.99
N GLN A 429 -25.61 -14.51 4.72
CA GLN A 429 -26.20 -13.67 3.69
C GLN A 429 -25.80 -14.07 2.26
N PHE A 430 -24.53 -14.42 2.04
CA PHE A 430 -23.99 -14.61 0.69
C PHE A 430 -23.47 -16.02 0.39
N SER A 431 -23.37 -16.92 1.38
CA SER A 431 -22.55 -18.14 1.40
C SER A 431 -21.07 -17.90 1.67
N ALA A 432 -20.38 -18.95 2.12
CA ALA A 432 -18.94 -18.93 2.35
C ALA A 432 -18.15 -18.66 1.05
N ASP A 433 -18.51 -19.31 -0.05
CA ASP A 433 -17.76 -19.21 -1.30
C ASP A 433 -17.93 -17.87 -2.01
N ALA A 434 -19.14 -17.30 -2.01
CA ALA A 434 -19.33 -15.96 -2.59
C ALA A 434 -18.62 -14.89 -1.75
N THR A 435 -18.64 -15.02 -0.42
CA THR A 435 -17.91 -14.13 0.49
C THR A 435 -16.40 -14.23 0.26
N ARG A 436 -15.85 -15.44 0.15
CA ARG A 436 -14.42 -15.66 -0.16
C ARG A 436 -14.03 -15.10 -1.53
N LEU A 437 -14.87 -15.28 -2.55
CA LEU A 437 -14.63 -14.73 -3.89
C LEU A 437 -14.62 -13.20 -3.87
N ALA A 438 -15.57 -12.58 -3.16
CA ALA A 438 -15.59 -11.13 -3.00
C ALA A 438 -14.39 -10.60 -2.18
N LEU A 439 -13.93 -11.34 -1.17
CA LEU A 439 -12.72 -11.00 -0.42
C LEU A 439 -11.45 -11.09 -1.29
N ALA A 440 -11.36 -12.08 -2.18
CA ALA A 440 -10.26 -12.17 -3.13
C ALA A 440 -10.26 -11.01 -4.16
N ASP A 441 -11.44 -10.47 -4.48
CA ASP A 441 -11.57 -9.30 -5.36
C ASP A 441 -11.33 -7.95 -4.65
N ALA A 442 -11.42 -7.91 -3.32
CA ALA A 442 -11.43 -6.68 -2.52
C ALA A 442 -10.12 -5.88 -2.58
N GLY A 443 -8.97 -6.57 -2.66
CA GLY A 443 -7.66 -5.94 -2.81
C GLY A 443 -6.48 -6.73 -2.25
N ASP A 444 -5.35 -6.71 -2.97
CA ASP A 444 -4.14 -7.49 -2.67
C ASP A 444 -2.97 -6.63 -2.14
N GLY A 445 -3.24 -5.39 -1.73
CA GLY A 445 -2.20 -4.38 -1.46
C GLY A 445 -2.28 -3.72 -0.09
N MET A 446 -1.44 -2.70 0.09
CA MET A 446 -1.39 -1.87 1.31
C MET A 446 -2.51 -0.82 1.39
N GLU A 447 -3.21 -0.60 0.27
CA GLU A 447 -4.43 0.19 0.20
C GLU A 447 -5.57 -0.57 0.88
N ASP A 448 -6.55 0.18 1.40
CA ASP A 448 -7.69 -0.43 2.09
C ASP A 448 -8.53 -1.25 1.09
N ALA A 449 -8.85 -2.48 1.46
CA ALA A 449 -9.55 -3.43 0.61
C ALA A 449 -11.06 -3.24 0.78
N ASN A 450 -11.79 -3.14 -0.33
CA ASN A 450 -13.23 -2.85 -0.30
C ASN A 450 -14.06 -4.13 -0.44
N PHE A 451 -14.76 -4.50 0.63
CA PHE A 451 -15.76 -5.55 0.62
C PHE A 451 -17.14 -4.94 0.37
N SER A 452 -17.85 -5.37 -0.67
CA SER A 452 -19.17 -4.81 -1.02
C SER A 452 -20.22 -5.89 -1.24
N ALA A 453 -21.45 -5.60 -0.80
CA ALA A 453 -22.58 -6.49 -1.00
C ALA A 453 -22.92 -6.67 -2.49
N GLU A 454 -22.65 -5.66 -3.32
CA GLU A 454 -22.81 -5.74 -4.78
C GLU A 454 -21.89 -6.81 -5.39
N THR A 455 -20.61 -6.80 -5.00
CA THR A 455 -19.63 -7.80 -5.44
C THR A 455 -20.05 -9.21 -4.99
N CYS A 456 -20.51 -9.37 -3.75
CA CYS A 456 -20.99 -10.66 -3.23
C CYS A 456 -22.19 -11.19 -4.02
N ASN A 457 -23.20 -10.35 -4.27
CA ASN A 457 -24.37 -10.74 -5.06
C ASN A 457 -23.99 -11.10 -6.50
N ALA A 458 -23.06 -10.34 -7.11
CA ALA A 458 -22.53 -10.66 -8.42
C ALA A 458 -21.78 -12.01 -8.42
N ALA A 459 -21.03 -12.32 -7.35
CA ALA A 459 -20.34 -13.60 -7.19
C ALA A 459 -21.34 -14.78 -7.16
N VAL A 460 -22.41 -14.68 -6.36
CA VAL A 460 -23.48 -15.70 -6.31
C VAL A 460 -24.07 -15.94 -7.70
N LEU A 461 -24.44 -14.88 -8.41
CA LEU A 461 -25.01 -14.99 -9.76
C LEU A 461 -24.04 -15.61 -10.76
N ARG A 462 -22.75 -15.26 -10.69
CA ARG A 462 -21.72 -15.82 -11.59
C ARG A 462 -21.50 -17.29 -11.32
N LEU A 463 -21.28 -17.70 -10.07
CA LEU A 463 -21.10 -19.10 -9.70
C LEU A 463 -22.31 -19.96 -10.11
N THR A 464 -23.52 -19.42 -9.96
CA THR A 464 -24.75 -20.11 -10.39
C THR A 464 -24.80 -20.29 -11.91
N LYS A 465 -24.48 -19.24 -12.68
CA LYS A 465 -24.45 -19.31 -14.16
C LYS A 465 -23.37 -20.28 -14.65
N GLU A 466 -22.20 -20.25 -14.04
CA GLU A 466 -21.08 -21.14 -14.38
C GLU A 466 -21.42 -22.61 -14.07
N LYS A 467 -22.08 -22.88 -12.94
CA LYS A 467 -22.59 -24.21 -12.60
C LYS A 467 -23.52 -24.75 -13.69
N LEU A 468 -24.56 -23.99 -14.03
CA LEU A 468 -25.55 -24.39 -15.04
C LEU A 468 -24.89 -24.58 -16.42
N TRP A 469 -23.90 -23.74 -16.75
CA TRP A 469 -23.17 -23.87 -18.01
C TRP A 469 -22.35 -25.16 -18.06
N ILE A 470 -21.60 -25.48 -16.99
CA ILE A 470 -20.78 -26.70 -16.92
C ILE A 470 -21.67 -27.94 -16.99
N GLU A 471 -22.75 -27.99 -16.21
CA GLU A 471 -23.70 -29.10 -16.21
C GLU A 471 -24.27 -29.37 -17.61
N ALA A 472 -24.60 -28.32 -18.36
CA ALA A 472 -25.15 -28.44 -19.71
C ALA A 472 -24.13 -28.89 -20.77
N ASN A 473 -22.83 -28.63 -20.57
CA ASN A 473 -21.81 -28.80 -21.62
C ASN A 473 -20.79 -29.92 -21.35
N TYR A 474 -20.61 -30.37 -20.11
CA TYR A 474 -19.54 -31.30 -19.75
C TYR A 474 -19.84 -32.76 -20.16
N ASN A 475 -21.03 -33.27 -19.79
CA ASN A 475 -21.42 -34.67 -20.00
C ASN A 475 -22.36 -34.89 -21.19
N SER A 476 -22.66 -33.85 -21.98
CA SER A 476 -23.61 -33.99 -23.09
C SER A 476 -22.97 -34.70 -24.28
N SER A 477 -23.59 -35.78 -24.75
CA SER A 477 -23.19 -36.51 -25.97
C SER A 477 -23.40 -35.69 -27.24
N ASP A 478 -24.32 -34.74 -27.20
CA ASP A 478 -24.79 -33.97 -28.36
C ASP A 478 -24.11 -32.59 -28.45
N VAL A 479 -23.24 -32.26 -27.48
CA VAL A 479 -22.56 -30.96 -27.43
C VAL A 479 -21.18 -31.06 -28.06
N GLY A 480 -21.07 -30.41 -29.22
CA GLY A 480 -19.80 -30.12 -29.85
C GLY A 480 -19.30 -31.21 -30.79
N ARG A 481 -18.26 -30.86 -31.53
CA ARG A 481 -17.57 -31.76 -32.44
C ARG A 481 -16.45 -32.52 -31.73
N SER A 482 -16.09 -33.65 -32.31
CA SER A 482 -14.97 -34.51 -31.90
C SER A 482 -13.94 -34.58 -33.02
N GLY A 483 -12.73 -35.06 -32.72
CA GLY A 483 -11.64 -35.20 -33.69
C GLY A 483 -10.39 -34.41 -33.29
N PRO A 484 -9.49 -34.10 -34.23
CA PRO A 484 -8.30 -33.32 -33.93
C PRO A 484 -8.60 -31.81 -33.79
N ILE A 485 -7.88 -31.16 -32.88
CA ILE A 485 -7.94 -29.72 -32.60
C ILE A 485 -7.13 -28.97 -33.68
N GLU A 486 -7.72 -28.77 -34.85
CA GLU A 486 -7.01 -28.19 -36.01
C GLU A 486 -7.38 -26.74 -36.31
N LYS A 487 -8.61 -26.34 -35.98
CA LYS A 487 -9.17 -25.05 -36.38
C LYS A 487 -8.53 -23.92 -35.58
N PHE A 488 -8.39 -22.76 -36.22
CA PHE A 488 -7.76 -21.59 -35.61
C PHE A 488 -8.41 -21.22 -34.26
N VAL A 489 -9.74 -21.15 -34.22
CA VAL A 489 -10.51 -20.83 -33.00
C VAL A 489 -10.29 -21.83 -31.85
N ASP A 490 -10.00 -23.11 -32.16
CA ASP A 490 -9.70 -24.12 -31.14
C ASP A 490 -8.34 -23.91 -30.52
N LYS A 491 -7.34 -23.74 -31.39
CA LYS A 491 -5.96 -23.51 -30.97
C LYS A 491 -5.88 -22.24 -30.12
N VAL A 492 -6.62 -21.20 -30.50
CA VAL A 492 -6.73 -19.95 -29.74
C VAL A 492 -7.32 -20.22 -28.35
N PHE A 493 -8.43 -20.95 -28.26
CA PHE A 493 -9.06 -21.22 -26.96
C PHE A 493 -8.24 -22.15 -26.07
N GLU A 494 -7.60 -23.18 -26.64
CA GLU A 494 -6.64 -24.02 -25.92
C GLU A 494 -5.48 -23.18 -25.36
N ASN A 495 -4.96 -22.25 -26.17
CA ASN A 495 -3.92 -21.33 -25.74
C ASN A 495 -4.41 -20.36 -24.65
N ASP A 496 -5.66 -19.88 -24.72
CA ASP A 496 -6.27 -19.06 -23.67
C ASP A 496 -6.39 -19.83 -22.33
N ILE A 497 -6.71 -21.13 -22.38
CA ILE A 497 -6.70 -22.02 -21.19
C ILE A 497 -5.28 -22.12 -20.64
N ASN A 498 -4.29 -22.41 -21.47
CA ASN A 498 -2.88 -22.50 -21.05
C ASN A 498 -2.39 -21.19 -20.43
N ARG A 499 -2.74 -20.05 -21.04
CA ARG A 499 -2.44 -18.71 -20.53
C ARG A 499 -3.05 -18.46 -19.16
N ALA A 500 -4.32 -18.81 -18.96
CA ALA A 500 -4.98 -18.66 -17.67
C ALA A 500 -4.29 -19.50 -16.57
N ILE A 501 -3.88 -20.73 -16.88
CA ILE A 501 -3.13 -21.59 -15.97
C ILE A 501 -1.82 -20.93 -15.52
N HIS A 502 -1.00 -20.45 -16.48
CA HIS A 502 0.29 -19.84 -16.15
C HIS A 502 0.14 -18.53 -15.39
N GLN A 503 -0.72 -17.63 -15.87
CA GLN A 503 -0.90 -16.32 -15.25
C GLN A 503 -1.53 -16.40 -13.85
N SER A 504 -2.48 -17.32 -13.64
CA SER A 504 -3.03 -17.55 -12.29
C SER A 504 -1.99 -18.16 -11.36
N ASN A 505 -1.14 -19.08 -11.83
CA ASN A 505 -0.07 -19.66 -11.02
C ASN A 505 0.95 -18.59 -10.58
N GLU A 506 1.39 -17.73 -11.51
CA GLU A 506 2.28 -16.62 -11.20
C GLU A 506 1.66 -15.63 -10.21
N ALA A 507 0.37 -15.32 -10.38
CA ALA A 507 -0.36 -14.43 -9.49
C ALA A 507 -0.50 -15.03 -8.08
N PHE A 508 -0.80 -16.33 -7.96
CA PHE A 508 -0.82 -17.02 -6.66
C PHE A 508 0.55 -17.02 -5.99
N ALA A 509 1.63 -17.30 -6.74
CA ALA A 509 3.00 -17.26 -6.21
C ALA A 509 3.39 -15.87 -5.68
N LYS A 510 2.84 -14.80 -6.29
CA LYS A 510 3.05 -13.39 -5.89
C LYS A 510 2.01 -12.87 -4.89
N MET A 511 1.10 -13.72 -4.39
CA MET A 511 0.02 -13.34 -3.47
C MET A 511 -0.94 -12.28 -4.05
N GLN A 512 -1.14 -12.28 -5.36
CA GLN A 512 -2.01 -11.35 -6.10
C GLN A 512 -3.36 -12.01 -6.41
N PHE A 513 -4.18 -12.23 -5.39
CA PHE A 513 -5.41 -13.00 -5.47
C PHE A 513 -6.46 -12.40 -6.42
N ARG A 514 -6.60 -11.07 -6.46
CA ARG A 514 -7.47 -10.38 -7.43
C ARG A 514 -6.99 -10.60 -8.86
N VAL A 515 -5.68 -10.62 -9.10
CA VAL A 515 -5.12 -10.91 -10.44
C VAL A 515 -5.38 -12.36 -10.81
N ALA A 516 -5.14 -13.30 -9.89
CA ALA A 516 -5.40 -14.72 -10.09
C ALA A 516 -6.87 -15.00 -10.40
N LEU A 517 -7.81 -14.35 -9.68
CA LEU A 517 -9.25 -14.43 -9.92
C LEU A 517 -9.63 -13.81 -11.27
N ASN A 518 -9.07 -12.65 -11.62
CA ASN A 518 -9.32 -12.03 -12.92
C ASN A 518 -8.91 -12.95 -14.08
N GLN A 519 -7.70 -13.53 -14.04
CA GLN A 519 -7.23 -14.38 -15.13
C GLN A 519 -7.90 -15.75 -15.15
N GLY A 520 -7.96 -16.39 -13.97
CA GLY A 520 -8.39 -17.77 -13.79
C GLY A 520 -9.89 -17.98 -13.88
N PHE A 521 -10.69 -16.93 -13.64
CA PHE A 521 -12.14 -17.00 -13.65
C PHE A 521 -12.75 -16.07 -14.68
N TYR A 522 -12.59 -14.74 -14.54
CA TYR A 522 -13.30 -13.79 -15.40
C TYR A 522 -12.82 -13.78 -16.86
N SER A 523 -11.50 -13.69 -17.08
CA SER A 523 -10.90 -13.74 -18.42
C SER A 523 -11.13 -15.09 -19.08
N LEU A 524 -10.94 -16.19 -18.33
CA LEU A 524 -11.11 -17.55 -18.83
C LEU A 524 -12.57 -17.82 -19.24
N SER A 525 -13.56 -17.46 -18.40
CA SER A 525 -14.99 -17.55 -18.76
C SER A 525 -15.35 -16.68 -19.97
N THR A 526 -14.71 -15.52 -20.11
CA THR A 526 -14.89 -14.64 -21.28
C THR A 526 -14.32 -15.25 -22.55
N ALA A 527 -13.12 -15.83 -22.48
CA ALA A 527 -12.48 -16.55 -23.59
C ALA A 527 -13.37 -17.70 -24.07
N ARG A 528 -13.94 -18.48 -23.14
CA ARG A 528 -14.94 -19.52 -23.46
C ARG A 528 -16.15 -18.93 -24.19
N ASN A 529 -16.74 -17.84 -23.70
CA ASN A 529 -17.91 -17.24 -24.33
C ASN A 529 -17.61 -16.80 -25.77
N HIS A 530 -16.43 -16.21 -26.00
CA HIS A 530 -15.97 -15.86 -27.35
C HIS A 530 -15.76 -17.09 -28.22
N TYR A 531 -15.13 -18.15 -27.69
CA TYR A 531 -14.92 -19.40 -28.40
C TYR A 531 -16.23 -20.06 -28.83
N VAL A 532 -17.20 -20.20 -27.91
CA VAL A 532 -18.51 -20.77 -28.21
C VAL A 532 -19.24 -19.95 -29.27
N THR A 533 -19.19 -18.61 -29.17
CA THR A 533 -19.80 -17.71 -30.17
C THR A 533 -19.12 -17.85 -31.54
N GLY A 534 -17.79 -17.91 -31.57
CA GLY A 534 -17.01 -18.10 -32.80
C GLY A 534 -17.19 -19.46 -33.44
N CYS A 535 -17.76 -20.43 -32.72
CA CYS A 535 -18.08 -21.76 -33.22
C CYS A 535 -19.57 -21.96 -33.56
N ALA A 536 -20.39 -20.89 -33.61
CA ALA A 536 -21.84 -21.01 -33.74
C ALA A 536 -22.33 -21.94 -34.87
N ASP A 537 -21.70 -21.90 -36.04
CA ASP A 537 -22.11 -22.70 -37.21
C ASP A 537 -21.61 -24.15 -37.21
N MET A 538 -20.53 -24.42 -36.48
CA MET A 538 -19.79 -25.69 -36.56
C MET A 538 -19.68 -26.46 -35.25
N GLY A 539 -20.15 -25.86 -34.15
CA GLY A 539 -20.04 -26.39 -32.80
C GLY A 539 -18.63 -26.27 -32.20
N PRO A 540 -18.53 -26.02 -30.89
CA PRO A 540 -17.26 -26.07 -30.15
C PRO A 540 -16.70 -27.49 -30.10
N HIS A 541 -15.41 -27.64 -29.83
CA HIS A 541 -14.76 -28.93 -29.64
C HIS A 541 -15.03 -29.46 -28.24
N LYS A 542 -15.54 -30.69 -28.13
CA LYS A 542 -15.97 -31.29 -26.86
C LYS A 542 -14.84 -31.33 -25.82
N ASP A 543 -13.67 -31.81 -26.21
CA ASP A 543 -12.53 -31.97 -25.29
C ASP A 543 -12.02 -30.62 -24.74
N LEU A 544 -12.20 -29.53 -25.48
CA LEU A 544 -11.83 -28.19 -25.01
C LEU A 544 -12.83 -27.67 -23.96
N LEU A 545 -14.11 -28.00 -24.08
CA LEU A 545 -15.11 -27.63 -23.06
C LEU A 545 -14.90 -28.41 -21.77
N VAL A 546 -14.57 -29.70 -21.88
CA VAL A 546 -14.19 -30.56 -20.75
C VAL A 546 -12.93 -29.99 -20.08
N ARG A 547 -11.87 -29.75 -20.86
CA ARG A 547 -10.61 -29.18 -20.34
C ARG A 547 -10.82 -27.83 -19.68
N PHE A 548 -11.59 -26.93 -20.29
CA PHE A 548 -11.95 -25.64 -19.68
C PHE A 548 -12.60 -25.84 -18.31
N SER A 549 -13.59 -26.73 -18.21
CA SER A 549 -14.35 -26.93 -16.98
C SER A 549 -13.45 -27.46 -15.86
N GLU A 550 -12.61 -28.47 -16.15
CA GLU A 550 -11.66 -29.00 -15.17
C GLU A 550 -10.66 -27.95 -14.71
N VAL A 551 -10.08 -27.19 -15.64
CA VAL A 551 -9.10 -26.13 -15.33
C VAL A 551 -9.74 -25.01 -14.51
N LEU A 552 -10.95 -24.58 -14.85
CA LEU A 552 -11.69 -23.57 -14.11
C LEU A 552 -11.90 -24.01 -12.66
N LEU A 553 -12.34 -25.24 -12.43
CA LEU A 553 -12.56 -25.78 -11.08
C LEU A 553 -11.26 -25.84 -10.27
N LEU A 554 -10.15 -26.29 -10.88
CA LEU A 554 -8.86 -26.37 -10.20
C LEU A 554 -8.34 -24.98 -9.80
N ILE A 555 -8.38 -24.01 -10.72
CA ILE A 555 -7.91 -22.64 -10.46
C ILE A 555 -8.79 -21.92 -9.43
N LEU A 556 -10.11 -22.17 -9.46
CA LEU A 556 -11.06 -21.52 -8.55
C LEU A 556 -11.14 -22.17 -7.17
N SER A 557 -10.66 -23.41 -7.01
CA SER A 557 -10.73 -24.17 -5.75
C SER A 557 -10.16 -23.45 -4.51
N PRO A 558 -9.06 -22.65 -4.58
CA PRO A 558 -8.59 -21.91 -3.42
C PRO A 558 -9.55 -20.80 -2.99
N PHE A 559 -10.37 -20.28 -3.91
CA PHE A 559 -11.33 -19.22 -3.65
C PHE A 559 -12.68 -19.78 -3.20
N CYS A 560 -13.24 -20.71 -3.96
CA CYS A 560 -14.58 -21.27 -3.74
C CYS A 560 -14.52 -22.80 -3.55
N PRO A 561 -13.89 -23.29 -2.47
CA PRO A 561 -13.61 -24.71 -2.32
C PRO A 561 -14.87 -25.58 -2.29
N HIS A 562 -15.95 -25.14 -1.62
CA HIS A 562 -17.15 -25.99 -1.47
C HIS A 562 -17.91 -26.14 -2.80
N TRP A 563 -18.05 -25.05 -3.55
CA TRP A 563 -18.64 -25.05 -4.89
C TRP A 563 -17.79 -25.87 -5.86
N CYS A 564 -16.46 -25.72 -5.82
CA CYS A 564 -15.58 -26.49 -6.69
C CYS A 564 -15.60 -27.98 -6.36
N GLU A 565 -15.61 -28.36 -5.08
CA GLU A 565 -15.74 -29.75 -4.62
C GLU A 565 -17.05 -30.37 -5.11
N HIS A 566 -18.18 -29.67 -4.91
CA HIS A 566 -19.47 -30.11 -5.40
C HIS A 566 -19.47 -30.29 -6.93
N MET A 567 -18.95 -29.32 -7.67
CA MET A 567 -18.87 -29.40 -9.13
C MET A 567 -17.95 -30.52 -9.60
N TRP A 568 -16.82 -30.76 -8.91
CA TRP A 568 -15.87 -31.84 -9.20
C TRP A 568 -16.54 -33.21 -9.13
N GLU A 569 -17.34 -33.44 -8.09
CA GLU A 569 -18.18 -34.63 -7.95
C GLU A 569 -19.24 -34.71 -9.06
N GLN A 570 -19.95 -33.61 -9.35
CA GLN A 570 -20.99 -33.58 -10.39
C GLN A 570 -20.47 -33.91 -11.79
N ILE A 571 -19.24 -33.50 -12.12
CA ILE A 571 -18.60 -33.84 -13.39
C ILE A 571 -17.99 -35.26 -13.41
N GLY A 572 -18.20 -36.04 -12.35
CA GLY A 572 -17.82 -37.45 -12.27
C GLY A 572 -16.33 -37.69 -11.98
N LYS A 573 -15.62 -36.70 -11.41
CA LYS A 573 -14.23 -36.88 -10.99
C LYS A 573 -14.17 -37.60 -9.64
N GLU A 574 -13.13 -38.42 -9.47
CA GLU A 574 -12.89 -39.16 -8.24
C GLU A 574 -11.99 -38.38 -7.27
N GLY A 575 -12.14 -38.68 -5.98
CA GLY A 575 -11.36 -38.05 -4.91
C GLY A 575 -11.79 -36.61 -4.63
N LEU A 576 -11.13 -36.00 -3.64
CA LEU A 576 -11.39 -34.61 -3.27
C LEU A 576 -10.57 -33.65 -4.14
N ILE A 577 -11.17 -32.54 -4.57
CA ILE A 577 -10.47 -31.54 -5.40
C ILE A 577 -9.27 -30.92 -4.66
N VAL A 578 -9.31 -30.86 -3.32
CA VAL A 578 -8.19 -30.38 -2.50
C VAL A 578 -6.91 -31.24 -2.67
N ASN A 579 -7.05 -32.49 -3.10
CA ASN A 579 -5.93 -33.39 -3.39
C ASN A 579 -5.50 -33.34 -4.86
N ALA A 580 -6.22 -32.61 -5.71
CA ALA A 580 -5.90 -32.51 -7.12
C ALA A 580 -4.63 -31.66 -7.32
N LEU A 581 -3.83 -32.04 -8.32
CA LEU A 581 -2.64 -31.28 -8.70
C LEU A 581 -3.04 -30.04 -9.50
N TRP A 582 -2.21 -29.01 -9.45
CA TRP A 582 -2.32 -27.87 -10.35
C TRP A 582 -2.33 -28.34 -11.82
N PRO A 583 -3.21 -27.80 -12.68
CA PRO A 583 -3.37 -28.28 -14.04
C PRO A 583 -2.07 -28.14 -14.85
N LYS A 584 -1.73 -29.19 -15.60
CA LYS A 584 -0.61 -29.17 -16.54
C LYS A 584 -1.02 -28.45 -17.82
N SER A 585 -0.13 -27.62 -18.35
CA SER A 585 -0.33 -26.90 -19.61
C SER A 585 0.98 -26.80 -20.38
N ASP A 586 0.84 -26.69 -21.70
CA ASP A 586 1.93 -26.24 -22.56
C ASP A 586 2.20 -24.75 -22.32
N PRO A 587 3.39 -24.24 -22.67
CA PRO A 587 3.67 -22.81 -22.63
C PRO A 587 2.65 -22.00 -23.44
N GLU A 588 2.38 -20.77 -23.02
CA GLU A 588 1.57 -19.84 -23.82
C GLU A 588 2.24 -19.57 -25.18
N ASP A 589 1.51 -19.78 -26.27
CA ASP A 589 1.87 -19.30 -27.60
C ASP A 589 1.45 -17.82 -27.74
N ARG A 590 2.39 -16.93 -27.48
CA ARG A 590 2.18 -15.47 -27.59
C ARG A 590 1.85 -15.04 -29.01
N ILE A 591 2.39 -15.72 -30.03
CA ILE A 591 2.11 -15.40 -31.43
C ILE A 591 0.64 -15.71 -31.74
N LEU A 592 0.14 -16.84 -31.25
CA LEU A 592 -1.26 -17.21 -31.41
C LEU A 592 -2.21 -16.26 -30.64
N THR A 593 -1.86 -15.87 -29.41
CA THR A 593 -2.55 -14.78 -28.68
C THR A 593 -2.63 -13.52 -29.55
N ARG A 594 -1.51 -13.11 -30.16
CA ARG A 594 -1.44 -11.92 -31.02
C ARG A 594 -2.29 -12.05 -32.28
N LYS A 595 -2.32 -13.23 -32.94
CA LYS A 595 -3.21 -13.51 -34.08
C LYS A 595 -4.69 -13.37 -33.69
N ALA A 596 -5.07 -13.90 -32.53
CA ALA A 596 -6.44 -13.82 -32.03
C ALA A 596 -6.86 -12.38 -31.74
N MET A 597 -6.01 -11.62 -31.04
CA MET A 597 -6.24 -10.20 -30.76
C MET A 597 -6.37 -9.39 -32.05
N TYR A 598 -5.48 -9.64 -33.03
CA TYR A 598 -5.54 -9.00 -34.35
C TYR A 598 -6.90 -9.21 -35.02
N ILE A 599 -7.40 -10.45 -35.06
CA ILE A 599 -8.72 -10.74 -35.67
C ILE A 599 -9.83 -10.03 -34.87
N GLN A 600 -9.83 -10.13 -33.54
CA GLN A 600 -10.88 -9.54 -32.70
C GLN A 600 -10.97 -8.01 -32.84
N GLU A 601 -9.83 -7.31 -32.76
CA GLU A 601 -9.78 -5.85 -32.88
C GLU A 601 -10.19 -5.40 -34.28
N ASN A 602 -9.71 -6.09 -35.31
CA ASN A 602 -10.03 -5.75 -36.68
C ASN A 602 -11.47 -6.07 -37.08
N SER A 603 -12.07 -7.16 -36.57
CA SER A 603 -13.50 -7.44 -36.70
C SER A 603 -14.35 -6.39 -36.01
N HIS A 604 -13.94 -5.89 -34.83
CA HIS A 604 -14.58 -4.74 -34.20
C HIS A 604 -14.50 -3.48 -35.07
N ARG A 605 -13.32 -3.17 -35.62
CA ARG A 605 -13.12 -2.03 -36.54
C ARG A 605 -14.01 -2.14 -37.77
N LEU A 606 -14.12 -3.33 -38.38
CA LEU A 606 -15.01 -3.59 -39.50
C LEU A 606 -16.48 -3.35 -39.15
N ARG A 607 -16.96 -3.86 -38.02
CA ARG A 607 -18.34 -3.63 -37.54
C ARG A 607 -18.63 -2.14 -37.36
N VAL A 608 -17.72 -1.41 -36.71
CA VAL A 608 -17.86 0.05 -36.51
C VAL A 608 -17.86 0.79 -37.84
N ALA A 609 -16.99 0.42 -38.77
CA ALA A 609 -16.91 1.02 -40.10
C ALA A 609 -18.19 0.76 -40.92
N LYS A 610 -18.72 -0.48 -40.93
CA LYS A 610 -19.98 -0.81 -41.61
C LYS A 610 -21.16 -0.02 -41.04
N ARG A 611 -21.27 0.08 -39.70
CA ARG A 611 -22.30 0.91 -39.05
C ARG A 611 -22.20 2.39 -39.43
N ARG A 612 -21.00 2.94 -39.60
CA ARG A 612 -20.80 4.33 -40.07
C ARG A 612 -21.24 4.53 -41.52
N CYS A 613 -21.09 3.52 -42.37
CA CYS A 613 -21.61 3.54 -43.74
C CYS A 613 -23.15 3.49 -43.77
N GLN A 614 -23.77 2.72 -42.88
CA GLN A 614 -25.24 2.65 -42.74
C GLN A 614 -25.82 3.94 -42.14
N ASN A 615 -25.11 4.61 -41.22
CA ASN A 615 -25.56 5.81 -40.52
C ASN A 615 -24.52 6.97 -40.62
N PRO A 616 -24.37 7.64 -41.78
CA PRO A 616 -23.40 8.72 -41.93
C PRO A 616 -23.77 9.95 -41.08
N LYS A 617 -22.85 10.40 -40.21
CA LYS A 617 -23.03 11.63 -39.41
C LYS A 617 -23.20 12.86 -40.31
N LYS A 618 -24.21 13.70 -40.06
CA LYS A 618 -24.38 15.03 -40.70
C LYS A 618 -23.15 15.91 -40.45
N LYS A 619 -22.33 16.19 -41.47
CA LYS A 619 -21.33 17.27 -41.41
C LYS A 619 -22.04 18.61 -41.64
N LYS A 620 -21.90 19.57 -40.70
CA LYS A 620 -22.38 20.96 -40.86
C LYS A 620 -21.84 21.54 -42.18
N GLY A 621 -22.73 21.94 -43.09
CA GLY A 621 -22.40 22.82 -44.22
C GLY A 621 -22.17 22.21 -45.60
N LYS A 622 -22.41 20.90 -45.86
CA LYS A 622 -22.38 20.34 -47.24
C LYS A 622 -23.67 19.58 -47.57
N LYS A 623 -24.17 19.74 -48.81
CA LYS A 623 -25.36 19.04 -49.35
C LYS A 623 -25.24 17.52 -49.12
N GLN A 624 -26.37 16.89 -48.79
CA GLN A 624 -26.54 15.44 -48.63
C GLN A 624 -25.92 14.72 -49.84
N LYS A 625 -24.86 13.92 -49.63
CA LYS A 625 -24.58 12.82 -50.56
C LYS A 625 -25.77 11.86 -50.45
N GLN A 626 -26.28 11.37 -51.58
CA GLN A 626 -27.37 10.39 -51.64
C GLN A 626 -27.11 9.24 -50.64
N PRO A 627 -28.14 8.63 -50.03
CA PRO A 627 -27.98 7.45 -49.21
C PRO A 627 -27.26 6.39 -50.05
N MET A 628 -26.02 6.11 -49.68
CA MET A 628 -25.20 5.10 -50.34
C MET A 628 -25.94 3.77 -50.15
N LYS A 629 -26.14 2.98 -51.22
CA LYS A 629 -26.65 1.60 -51.10
C LYS A 629 -25.85 0.90 -49.99
N VAL A 630 -26.53 0.12 -49.13
CA VAL A 630 -25.86 -0.57 -48.03
C VAL A 630 -24.73 -1.40 -48.63
N PRO A 631 -23.47 -1.17 -48.21
CA PRO A 631 -22.36 -1.89 -48.79
C PRO A 631 -22.47 -3.37 -48.43
N ASN A 632 -22.40 -4.21 -49.47
CA ASN A 632 -22.41 -5.66 -49.37
C ASN A 632 -21.02 -6.27 -49.60
N ALA A 633 -20.02 -5.47 -50.01
CA ALA A 633 -18.67 -5.95 -50.25
C ALA A 633 -17.60 -5.03 -49.63
N VAL A 634 -16.40 -5.56 -49.39
CA VAL A 634 -15.30 -4.82 -48.76
C VAL A 634 -13.93 -5.17 -49.35
N TYR A 635 -13.10 -4.14 -49.52
CA TYR A 635 -11.65 -4.27 -49.74
C TYR A 635 -10.91 -4.02 -48.43
N LEU A 636 -10.04 -4.96 -48.08
CA LEU A 636 -9.13 -4.89 -46.94
C LEU A 636 -7.71 -4.67 -47.48
N TYR A 637 -7.09 -3.55 -47.11
CA TYR A 637 -5.73 -3.21 -47.51
C TYR A 637 -4.77 -3.52 -46.36
N VAL A 638 -3.89 -4.49 -46.55
CA VAL A 638 -2.81 -4.84 -45.62
C VAL A 638 -1.48 -4.27 -46.10
N SER A 639 -0.52 -4.12 -45.19
CA SER A 639 0.85 -3.76 -45.54
C SER A 639 1.84 -4.68 -44.84
N GLU A 640 2.89 -5.07 -45.53
CA GLU A 640 3.93 -5.97 -45.01
C GLU A 640 5.01 -5.23 -44.22
N GLU A 641 5.12 -3.92 -44.39
CA GLU A 641 6.14 -3.11 -43.74
C GLU A 641 5.55 -1.83 -43.12
N TYR A 642 6.04 -1.47 -41.94
CA TYR A 642 5.74 -0.17 -41.36
C TYR A 642 6.31 0.97 -42.24
N PRO A 643 5.62 2.12 -42.33
CA PRO A 643 6.21 3.35 -42.85
C PRO A 643 7.53 3.71 -42.16
N ASP A 644 8.44 4.38 -42.85
CA ASP A 644 9.80 4.67 -42.37
C ASP A 644 9.83 5.36 -41.00
N LEU A 645 8.91 6.30 -40.77
CA LEU A 645 8.75 6.98 -39.49
C LEU A 645 8.44 6.02 -38.33
N GLN A 646 7.58 5.02 -38.57
CA GLN A 646 7.20 4.03 -37.56
C GLN A 646 8.33 3.01 -37.35
N LYS A 647 9.04 2.59 -38.40
CA LYS A 647 10.25 1.76 -38.29
C LYS A 647 11.31 2.43 -37.42
N GLU A 648 11.50 3.73 -37.57
CA GLU A 648 12.44 4.51 -36.75
C GLU A 648 12.02 4.52 -35.26
N VAL A 649 10.73 4.68 -34.98
CA VAL A 649 10.20 4.60 -33.59
C VAL A 649 10.40 3.20 -33.00
N LEU A 650 10.09 2.14 -33.74
CA LEU A 650 10.28 0.75 -33.28
C LEU A 650 11.76 0.47 -32.99
N SER A 651 12.68 0.98 -33.82
CA SER A 651 14.12 0.84 -33.58
C SER A 651 14.57 1.55 -32.30
N ILE A 652 14.06 2.76 -32.02
CA ILE A 652 14.37 3.49 -30.79
C ILE A 652 13.83 2.74 -29.57
N LEU A 653 12.59 2.24 -29.65
CA LEU A 653 12.00 1.46 -28.56
C LEU A 653 12.78 0.17 -28.31
N THR A 654 13.23 -0.51 -29.37
CA THR A 654 14.08 -1.71 -29.26
C THR A 654 15.39 -1.39 -28.54
N GLU A 655 16.03 -0.26 -28.86
CA GLU A 655 17.28 0.18 -28.24
C GLU A 655 17.11 0.49 -26.75
N VAL A 656 16.05 1.21 -26.38
CA VAL A 656 15.79 1.63 -25.00
C VAL A 656 15.31 0.48 -24.11
N PHE A 657 14.40 -0.36 -24.62
CA PHE A 657 13.78 -1.42 -23.83
C PHE A 657 14.57 -2.73 -23.84
N GLY A 658 15.31 -3.03 -24.91
CA GLY A 658 16.10 -4.26 -25.03
C GLY A 658 15.24 -5.53 -25.18
N SER A 659 15.85 -6.69 -24.94
CA SER A 659 15.26 -8.00 -25.24
C SER A 659 14.37 -8.61 -24.14
N SER A 660 14.39 -8.08 -22.90
CA SER A 660 13.59 -8.65 -21.80
C SER A 660 12.56 -7.65 -21.29
N ALA A 661 11.30 -7.91 -21.61
CA ALA A 661 10.14 -7.18 -21.13
C ALA A 661 9.58 -7.74 -19.81
N ALA A 662 9.84 -9.02 -19.53
CA ALA A 662 9.15 -9.78 -18.49
C ALA A 662 9.53 -9.34 -17.06
N ASP A 663 10.64 -8.62 -16.91
CA ASP A 663 11.25 -8.33 -15.60
C ASP A 663 11.29 -6.83 -15.23
N LEU A 664 10.74 -5.94 -16.06
CA LEU A 664 10.80 -4.50 -15.79
C LEU A 664 9.76 -4.09 -14.73
N SER A 665 10.21 -3.46 -13.65
CA SER A 665 9.35 -2.80 -12.66
C SER A 665 8.61 -1.59 -13.26
N VAL A 666 7.55 -1.14 -12.59
CA VAL A 666 6.76 0.04 -13.03
C VAL A 666 7.63 1.29 -13.09
N GLU A 667 8.57 1.42 -12.17
CA GLU A 667 9.54 2.51 -12.11
C GLU A 667 10.51 2.46 -13.31
N GLU A 668 11.09 1.30 -13.61
CA GLU A 668 11.98 1.12 -14.76
C GLU A 668 11.25 1.38 -16.08
N MET A 669 10.00 0.94 -16.18
CA MET A 669 9.17 1.17 -17.37
C MET A 669 8.97 2.68 -17.64
N LYS A 670 8.71 3.47 -16.59
CA LYS A 670 8.54 4.93 -16.68
C LYS A 670 9.84 5.65 -17.01
N GLU A 671 10.95 5.18 -16.46
CA GLU A 671 12.27 5.75 -16.73
C GLU A 671 12.65 5.55 -18.20
N LYS A 672 12.51 4.32 -18.69
CA LYS A 672 12.74 3.99 -20.11
C LYS A 672 11.78 4.72 -21.05
N GLU A 673 10.50 4.86 -20.71
CA GLU A 673 9.56 5.67 -21.50
C GLU A 673 10.02 7.13 -21.57
N SER A 674 10.50 7.70 -20.46
CA SER A 674 11.05 9.05 -20.41
C SER A 674 12.32 9.20 -21.27
N GLU A 675 13.17 8.17 -21.31
CA GLU A 675 14.35 8.10 -22.15
C GLU A 675 13.98 8.09 -23.65
N ALA A 676 13.04 7.24 -24.07
CA ALA A 676 12.55 7.21 -25.45
C ALA A 676 12.02 8.59 -25.89
N VAL A 677 11.27 9.28 -25.03
CA VAL A 677 10.77 10.63 -25.29
C VAL A 677 11.91 11.65 -25.45
N ARG A 678 13.01 11.53 -24.69
CA ARG A 678 14.19 12.39 -24.86
C ARG A 678 14.85 12.15 -26.22
N ILE A 679 14.95 10.90 -26.66
CA ILE A 679 15.50 10.53 -27.97
C ILE A 679 14.63 11.07 -29.11
N TYR A 680 13.30 10.94 -29.03
CA TYR A 680 12.41 11.53 -30.04
C TYR A 680 12.61 13.04 -30.19
N LYS A 681 12.80 13.74 -29.08
CA LYS A 681 13.02 15.20 -29.07
C LYS A 681 14.40 15.61 -29.57
N SER A 682 15.40 14.73 -29.57
CA SER A 682 16.75 15.07 -30.06
C SER A 682 16.86 15.00 -31.59
N ARG A 683 15.96 14.28 -32.28
CA ARG A 683 15.98 14.10 -33.75
C ARG A 683 15.25 15.23 -34.50
N PRO A 684 15.94 16.06 -35.32
CA PRO A 684 15.35 17.27 -35.92
C PRO A 684 14.10 17.04 -36.79
N HIS A 685 14.04 15.93 -37.54
CA HIS A 685 12.90 15.61 -38.41
C HIS A 685 11.66 15.09 -37.65
N LEU A 686 11.81 14.76 -36.36
CA LEU A 686 10.70 14.33 -35.48
C LEU A 686 10.12 15.48 -34.63
N GLN A 687 10.79 16.63 -34.57
CA GLN A 687 10.43 17.75 -33.67
C GLN A 687 9.21 18.55 -34.12
N SER A 688 8.71 18.36 -35.34
CA SER A 688 7.51 19.04 -35.80
C SER A 688 6.33 18.68 -34.89
N LYS A 689 5.50 19.66 -34.52
CA LYS A 689 4.39 19.45 -33.56
C LYS A 689 3.46 18.31 -33.97
N LYS A 690 3.19 18.17 -35.27
CA LYS A 690 2.35 17.08 -35.82
C LYS A 690 3.07 15.74 -35.75
N THR A 691 4.30 15.67 -36.25
CA THR A 691 5.12 14.45 -36.26
C THR A 691 5.36 13.91 -34.85
N LEU A 692 5.71 14.77 -33.89
CA LEU A 692 5.93 14.36 -32.51
C LEU A 692 4.66 13.80 -31.87
N THR A 693 3.49 14.37 -32.17
CA THR A 693 2.21 13.86 -31.68
C THR A 693 1.93 12.46 -32.24
N ASP A 694 2.16 12.26 -33.55
CA ASP A 694 1.96 10.97 -34.21
C ASP A 694 2.95 9.90 -33.69
N VAL A 695 4.22 10.27 -33.48
CA VAL A 695 5.26 9.42 -32.87
C VAL A 695 4.88 9.02 -31.45
N MET A 696 4.43 9.96 -30.62
CA MET A 696 4.04 9.67 -29.24
C MET A 696 2.81 8.74 -29.17
N MET A 697 1.82 8.96 -30.03
CA MET A 697 0.64 8.08 -30.11
C MET A 697 1.03 6.65 -30.52
N PHE A 698 1.90 6.52 -31.53
CA PHE A 698 2.37 5.22 -31.98
C PHE A 698 3.26 4.53 -30.92
N SER A 699 4.19 5.27 -30.31
CA SER A 699 5.03 4.77 -29.22
C SER A 699 4.19 4.28 -28.05
N SER A 700 3.17 5.03 -27.63
CA SER A 700 2.27 4.62 -26.54
C SER A 700 1.48 3.36 -26.88
N TYR A 701 1.01 3.23 -28.14
CA TYR A 701 0.35 2.02 -28.62
C TYR A 701 1.29 0.80 -28.54
N ILE A 702 2.50 0.91 -29.07
CA ILE A 702 3.48 -0.18 -29.06
C ILE A 702 3.93 -0.54 -27.64
N LEU A 703 4.11 0.45 -26.75
CA LEU A 703 4.43 0.20 -25.33
C LEU A 703 3.29 -0.53 -24.60
N ASN A 704 2.04 -0.37 -25.05
CA ASN A 704 0.94 -1.16 -24.52
C ASN A 704 0.97 -2.60 -25.03
N GLU A 705 1.32 -2.83 -26.30
CA GLU A 705 1.55 -4.18 -26.83
C GLU A 705 2.75 -4.86 -26.16
N PHE A 706 3.82 -4.11 -25.87
CA PHE A 706 5.02 -4.62 -25.20
C PHE A 706 4.73 -5.24 -23.84
N LYS A 707 3.73 -4.73 -23.11
CA LYS A 707 3.31 -5.29 -21.81
C LYS A 707 2.79 -6.72 -21.91
N THR A 708 2.25 -7.12 -23.06
CA THR A 708 1.68 -8.46 -23.26
C THR A 708 2.57 -9.34 -24.15
N GLN A 709 3.21 -8.75 -25.16
CA GLN A 709 3.98 -9.47 -26.18
C GLN A 709 5.49 -9.45 -25.93
N GLY A 710 5.97 -8.61 -25.02
CA GLY A 710 7.39 -8.36 -24.82
C GLY A 710 8.07 -7.76 -26.06
N SER A 711 9.34 -8.11 -26.28
CA SER A 711 10.17 -7.53 -27.36
C SER A 711 9.58 -7.73 -28.76
N ASP A 712 8.72 -8.73 -28.96
CA ASP A 712 8.04 -8.99 -30.23
C ASP A 712 7.08 -7.86 -30.64
N ALA A 713 6.67 -7.01 -29.69
CA ALA A 713 5.94 -5.78 -29.99
C ALA A 713 6.74 -4.79 -30.84
N PHE A 714 8.08 -4.83 -30.75
CA PHE A 714 8.96 -3.93 -31.49
C PHE A 714 9.37 -4.45 -32.87
N ALA A 715 8.88 -5.64 -33.26
CA ALA A 715 9.23 -6.24 -34.55
C ALA A 715 8.81 -5.33 -35.72
N LEU A 716 9.72 -5.15 -36.69
CA LEU A 716 9.48 -4.33 -37.89
C LEU A 716 8.46 -4.96 -38.87
N ARG A 717 8.11 -6.22 -38.64
CA ARG A 717 7.12 -6.98 -39.40
C ARG A 717 6.28 -7.80 -38.43
N MET A 718 5.03 -8.08 -38.81
CA MET A 718 4.20 -8.98 -38.01
C MET A 718 4.82 -10.38 -37.98
N PRO A 719 4.73 -11.10 -36.84
CA PRO A 719 5.27 -12.46 -36.71
C PRO A 719 4.42 -13.51 -37.48
N PHE A 720 3.43 -13.07 -38.24
CA PHE A 720 2.54 -13.89 -39.05
C PHE A 720 2.08 -13.14 -40.30
N ASP A 721 1.70 -13.90 -41.31
CA ASP A 721 1.12 -13.36 -42.54
C ASP A 721 -0.34 -12.95 -42.31
N GLU A 722 -0.61 -11.65 -42.37
CA GLU A 722 -1.94 -11.07 -42.19
C GLU A 722 -2.94 -11.56 -43.24
N ARG A 723 -2.50 -11.76 -44.49
CA ARG A 723 -3.38 -12.18 -45.60
C ARG A 723 -3.85 -13.60 -45.38
N ILE A 724 -2.93 -14.49 -45.00
CA ILE A 724 -3.24 -15.88 -44.69
C ILE A 724 -4.19 -15.92 -43.49
N LEU A 725 -3.88 -15.19 -42.41
CA LEU A 725 -4.71 -15.18 -41.21
C LEU A 725 -6.14 -14.67 -41.47
N ILE A 726 -6.30 -13.59 -42.23
CA ILE A 726 -7.64 -13.09 -42.60
C ILE A 726 -8.36 -14.11 -43.48
N ARG A 727 -7.66 -14.72 -44.46
CA ARG A 727 -8.24 -15.75 -45.35
C ARG A 727 -8.76 -16.96 -44.59
N GLU A 728 -8.00 -17.45 -43.62
CA GLU A 728 -8.40 -18.57 -42.74
C GLU A 728 -9.63 -18.26 -41.89
N ASN A 729 -9.97 -16.97 -41.71
CA ASN A 729 -11.10 -16.51 -40.90
C ASN A 729 -12.16 -15.75 -41.73
N LEU A 730 -12.17 -15.91 -43.06
CA LEU A 730 -13.10 -15.19 -43.94
C LEU A 730 -14.56 -15.50 -43.63
N ASP A 731 -14.89 -16.77 -43.40
CA ASP A 731 -16.26 -17.21 -43.11
C ASP A 731 -16.83 -16.52 -41.87
N LEU A 732 -16.01 -16.36 -40.83
CA LEU A 732 -16.38 -15.64 -39.61
C LEU A 732 -16.65 -14.16 -39.92
N ILE A 733 -15.79 -13.52 -40.71
CA ILE A 733 -15.87 -12.09 -41.05
C ILE A 733 -17.07 -11.81 -41.96
N THR A 734 -17.30 -12.64 -42.99
CA THR A 734 -18.43 -12.50 -43.93
C THR A 734 -19.76 -12.72 -43.23
N TRP A 735 -19.86 -13.75 -42.38
CA TRP A 735 -21.06 -14.07 -41.60
C TRP A 735 -21.38 -12.95 -40.59
N GLU A 736 -20.43 -12.58 -39.74
CA GLU A 736 -20.66 -11.60 -38.67
C GLU A 736 -21.08 -10.23 -39.22
N LEU A 737 -20.56 -9.87 -40.40
CA LEU A 737 -20.86 -8.60 -41.03
C LEU A 737 -22.00 -8.68 -42.03
N ALA A 738 -22.50 -9.86 -42.44
CA ALA A 738 -23.41 -10.04 -43.57
C ALA A 738 -22.89 -9.34 -44.83
N LEU A 739 -21.72 -9.78 -45.30
CA LEU A 739 -21.08 -9.32 -46.54
C LEU A 739 -21.06 -10.45 -47.57
N ASP A 740 -21.31 -10.10 -48.83
CA ASP A 740 -21.32 -11.01 -49.97
C ASP A 740 -19.90 -11.27 -50.50
N ASP A 741 -18.97 -10.31 -50.33
CA ASP A 741 -17.61 -10.40 -50.86
C ASP A 741 -16.60 -9.65 -49.99
N VAL A 742 -15.46 -10.29 -49.70
CA VAL A 742 -14.34 -9.72 -48.93
C VAL A 742 -13.05 -10.00 -49.69
N GLN A 743 -12.41 -8.96 -50.22
CA GLN A 743 -11.15 -9.08 -50.96
C GLN A 743 -10.00 -8.40 -50.21
N ILE A 744 -8.82 -9.01 -50.26
CA ILE A 744 -7.65 -8.60 -49.47
C ILE A 744 -6.51 -8.24 -50.42
N PHE A 745 -6.03 -7.00 -50.34
CA PHE A 745 -4.96 -6.45 -51.17
C PHE A 745 -3.78 -6.00 -50.31
N SER A 746 -2.56 -6.14 -50.83
CA SER A 746 -1.33 -5.67 -50.19
C SER A 746 -0.85 -4.40 -50.87
N THR A 747 -0.18 -3.54 -50.12
CA THR A 747 0.56 -2.41 -50.68
C THR A 747 1.62 -2.83 -51.70
N ALA A 748 2.03 -4.11 -51.71
CA ALA A 748 2.98 -4.67 -52.68
C ALA A 748 2.33 -5.17 -53.99
N ASP A 749 1.00 -5.30 -54.06
CA ASP A 749 0.32 -5.79 -55.26
C ASP A 749 0.33 -4.73 -56.38
N LYS A 750 0.34 -5.20 -57.64
CA LYS A 750 0.13 -4.33 -58.81
C LYS A 750 -1.37 -4.15 -59.04
N ASP A 751 -1.78 -2.93 -59.41
CA ASP A 751 -3.15 -2.58 -59.81
C ASP A 751 -4.24 -2.88 -58.75
N VAL A 752 -4.08 -2.32 -57.54
CA VAL A 752 -5.02 -2.46 -56.43
C VAL A 752 -6.30 -1.62 -56.63
N PRO A 753 -7.51 -2.22 -56.57
CA PRO A 753 -8.77 -1.50 -56.75
C PRO A 753 -9.14 -0.63 -55.55
N GLY A 754 -9.86 0.46 -55.80
CA GLY A 754 -10.36 1.39 -54.78
C GLY A 754 -9.44 2.62 -54.58
N PRO A 755 -9.65 3.40 -53.51
CA PRO A 755 -9.01 4.69 -53.32
C PRO A 755 -7.52 4.57 -52.90
N PRO A 756 -6.56 5.17 -53.64
CA PRO A 756 -5.12 5.06 -53.33
C PRO A 756 -4.75 5.59 -51.94
N ASP A 757 -5.45 6.63 -51.47
CA ASP A 757 -5.19 7.24 -50.16
C ASP A 757 -5.58 6.34 -48.97
N LYS A 758 -6.32 5.25 -49.22
CA LYS A 758 -6.60 4.22 -48.22
C LYS A 758 -5.51 3.16 -48.19
N LEU A 759 -4.98 2.79 -49.37
CA LEU A 759 -3.86 1.88 -49.49
C LEU A 759 -2.61 2.45 -48.81
N GLU A 760 -2.30 3.73 -49.03
CA GLU A 760 -1.16 4.42 -48.40
C GLU A 760 -1.24 4.53 -46.86
N LYS A 761 -2.42 4.36 -46.28
CA LYS A 761 -2.64 4.44 -44.83
C LYS A 761 -2.63 3.07 -44.15
N ALA A 762 -2.58 1.98 -44.91
CA ALA A 762 -2.42 0.65 -44.36
C ALA A 762 -1.03 0.48 -43.76
N PHE A 763 -0.95 -0.14 -42.59
CA PHE A 763 0.32 -0.52 -41.97
C PHE A 763 0.15 -1.83 -41.20
N PRO A 764 1.24 -2.56 -40.91
CA PRO A 764 1.16 -3.87 -40.27
C PRO A 764 0.39 -3.85 -38.95
N GLY A 765 -0.42 -4.89 -38.71
CA GLY A 765 -1.30 -5.00 -37.55
C GLY A 765 -2.64 -4.27 -37.70
N LYS A 766 -2.79 -3.39 -38.71
CA LYS A 766 -3.99 -2.57 -38.88
C LYS A 766 -4.33 -2.34 -40.36
N PHE A 767 -5.13 -3.25 -40.93
CA PHE A 767 -5.61 -3.06 -42.30
C PHE A 767 -6.54 -1.85 -42.46
N GLU A 768 -6.51 -1.23 -43.64
CA GLU A 768 -7.47 -0.20 -44.02
C GLU A 768 -8.70 -0.79 -44.71
N ILE A 769 -9.85 -0.14 -44.50
CA ILE A 769 -11.16 -0.67 -44.88
C ILE A 769 -11.78 0.23 -45.94
N PHE A 770 -12.22 -0.37 -47.04
CA PHE A 770 -13.04 0.27 -48.05
C PHE A 770 -14.28 -0.56 -48.39
N PHE A 771 -15.43 -0.10 -47.93
CA PHE A 771 -16.72 -0.68 -48.25
C PHE A 771 -17.24 -0.18 -49.59
N TYR A 772 -17.78 -1.08 -50.40
CA TYR A 772 -18.45 -0.77 -51.66
C TYR A 772 -19.71 -1.62 -51.82
N HIS A 773 -20.52 -1.28 -52.82
CA HIS A 773 -21.68 -2.07 -53.20
C HIS A 773 -21.36 -2.74 -54.53
N LYS A 774 -21.35 -4.07 -54.54
CA LYS A 774 -21.15 -4.90 -55.73
C LYS A 774 -22.53 -5.12 -56.36
N GLU A 775 -22.72 -4.63 -57.59
CA GLU A 775 -23.92 -4.93 -58.39
C GLU A 775 -23.78 -6.34 -58.95
N GLU A 776 -24.89 -7.10 -58.97
CA GLU A 776 -24.94 -8.51 -59.42
C GLU A 776 -24.47 -8.71 -60.86
#